data_AF-A0A662AXZ8-F1
#
_entry.id   AF-A0A662AXZ8-F1
#
_cell.length_a   1.000
_cell.length_b   1.000
_cell.length_c   1.000
_cell.angle_alpha   90.00
_cell.angle_beta   90.00
_cell.angle_gamma   90.00
#
_symmetry.space_group_name_H-M   'P 1'
#
loop_
_entity.id
_entity.type
_entity.pdbx_description
1 polymer ?
#
loop_
_entity_poly.entity_id
_entity_poly.type
_entity_poly.pdbx_seq_one_letter_code
_entity_poly.pdbx_strand_id
1 'polypeptide(L)'
;MSFAFQQAHSQSYTPIEGVINDYTSISAILSDDDNNPDSVVVASALAFKVGDTVMLYCVKGAEVATEFAGFSPGEDAQSPRNTGRYAFLIIEEVIGNTVVLNATVNPAIRPMGPGEMAQLIRVRSYRYANVTATGVSAPSWNPLTGTGGVVTLFVHGVLRLDGDIDVSGDGFKGAPGSTDIAYTAGCLPGDTMSYFYRYEELWAGLKGEGITDTTFNFYRGKGSNINGGGGGNGLLAGGGGGSNYSAGVGGGEQSSTCTPGDSLTGGRGGFDLGRSGWYYININTDRTDRIFFGGGGGSGTRPAGSTNTDGGNGGGIVVIIADTILGNGGGIYADADDVSSLPVNGAGAGGGGGGCIILDVAGYQGTLPLSAVGGNGGNTTGTDTTGMGGAGGGGIYWLAGDTHPGVVPDYSTGSNGIHISVPPYAPLESPNPPFQQDDLVTPLKGFLFNPVPSEYTVCSDQDPEPIITSEPKGGDLPYTYQWIDSSSTQNFWDDIVGETNRDYDPGPLSDTTYYRRILYSNNGLIDTSFRIAVYVHPEITGNAIAANDTVCSGNSPNLFVSDATIGGGPSGGTFTYVWQHMPDGSGSYSDLTIRLEEPTYQEGDLTTSTDYRRIALSGVCLDTSNVERVRVLETLTGNNITPFDTICINTIPDLIDGPVPTNGDQDDLRYQWLSSTAPGDMGSLIPGATALSYLSPALSETTYIRRVVLSGNDDACRDTSAFVEILNIPDITTNNITADQTLCQEDQADLLNGSAPGGGYMGQYTYTWIASTDQSSWAPATGGGANDVATNFDPGVMSGDTTWYRRVVGSGGLELVCKDTSSFIVIEVLPSITNNLVSPADLVQCQQEMPEALTGSLPGGGATVAGNDPTRVYRWELAQIEGIPGSGDWNHPSSGAAAQDYTDPNQLTTDVDRWYKRIVISGSGDECSDTSNLVRLVVHSEITANAIDATEAICFEDSRALREISLSGGEDTIAPVFTWRRWLEGETSADAVDIAGSDEQEYMSGPYSDPATLIYNYDRMVEIGACRDTSGAMQVTVMQLPGGVLTDADFI
;
A
#
# COMPACT_ATOMS: atom_id res chain seq x y z
N MET A 1 0.34 -15.50 -26.84
CA MET A 1 0.99 -16.78 -27.18
C MET A 1 0.30 -17.84 -26.35
N SER A 2 -0.54 -18.68 -26.97
CA SER A 2 -1.06 -19.87 -26.30
C SER A 2 0.08 -20.89 -26.30
N PHE A 3 0.77 -21.03 -25.17
CA PHE A 3 1.63 -22.19 -24.96
C PHE A 3 0.71 -23.32 -24.52
N ALA A 4 0.32 -24.18 -25.47
CA ALA A 4 -0.32 -25.44 -25.13
C ALA A 4 0.73 -26.27 -24.36
N PHE A 5 0.56 -26.36 -23.04
CA PHE A 5 1.40 -27.21 -22.21
C PHE A 5 0.93 -28.65 -22.39
N GLN A 6 1.48 -29.36 -23.37
CA GLN A 6 1.43 -30.82 -23.34
C GLN A 6 2.40 -31.33 -22.28
N GLN A 7 1.88 -32.11 -21.34
CA GLN A 7 2.70 -32.82 -20.38
C GLN A 7 2.76 -34.28 -20.82
N ALA A 8 3.97 -34.78 -21.07
CA ALA A 8 4.19 -36.21 -21.24
C ALA A 8 3.76 -36.92 -19.94
N HIS A 9 2.91 -37.94 -20.05
CA HIS A 9 2.52 -38.73 -18.88
C HIS A 9 3.76 -39.45 -18.30
N SER A 10 3.76 -39.78 -17.00
CA SER A 10 4.87 -40.53 -16.40
C SER A 10 4.95 -41.91 -17.05
N GLN A 11 5.87 -42.05 -18.01
CA GLN A 11 6.05 -43.31 -18.73
C GLN A 11 6.58 -44.35 -17.75
N SER A 12 5.87 -45.48 -17.63
CA SER A 12 6.36 -46.63 -16.89
C SER A 12 7.35 -47.37 -17.78
N TYR A 13 8.64 -47.24 -17.46
CA TYR A 13 9.71 -47.98 -18.12
C TYR A 13 9.83 -49.37 -17.50
N THR A 14 9.97 -50.40 -18.34
CA THR A 14 10.35 -51.73 -17.85
C THR A 14 11.84 -51.73 -17.52
N PRO A 15 12.27 -51.93 -16.26
CA PRO A 15 13.69 -52.01 -15.93
C PRO A 15 14.28 -53.28 -16.53
N ILE A 16 15.44 -53.16 -17.18
CA ILE A 16 16.20 -54.27 -17.75
C ILE A 16 17.66 -54.22 -17.29
N GLU A 17 18.21 -55.37 -16.94
CA GLU A 17 19.58 -55.53 -16.45
C GLU A 17 20.08 -56.97 -16.62
N GLY A 18 21.41 -57.15 -16.62
CA GLY A 18 22.06 -58.45 -16.79
C GLY A 18 21.82 -59.05 -18.19
N VAL A 19 21.67 -60.38 -18.24
CA VAL A 19 21.42 -61.12 -19.50
C VAL A 19 19.93 -61.16 -19.81
N ILE A 20 19.52 -60.43 -20.84
CA ILE A 20 18.10 -60.30 -21.23
C ILE A 20 17.65 -61.30 -22.32
N ASN A 21 18.62 -61.84 -23.08
CA ASN A 21 18.41 -62.76 -24.19
C ASN A 21 18.60 -64.23 -23.76
N ASP A 22 17.93 -65.14 -24.45
CA ASP A 22 18.15 -66.59 -24.34
C ASP A 22 18.84 -67.10 -25.60
N TYR A 23 19.76 -68.06 -25.47
CA TYR A 23 20.60 -68.54 -26.56
C TYR A 23 20.48 -70.06 -26.69
N THR A 24 20.50 -70.55 -27.92
CA THR A 24 20.61 -71.99 -28.22
C THR A 24 21.36 -72.17 -29.53
N SER A 25 22.21 -73.19 -29.63
CA SER A 25 22.90 -73.45 -30.89
C SER A 25 21.98 -74.10 -31.90
N ILE A 26 22.15 -73.72 -33.16
CA ILE A 26 21.47 -74.31 -34.32
C ILE A 26 22.38 -75.41 -34.87
N SER A 27 21.82 -76.61 -34.95
CA SER A 27 22.47 -77.81 -35.47
C SER A 27 22.19 -78.04 -36.95
N ALA A 28 21.06 -77.54 -37.46
CA ALA A 28 20.69 -77.60 -38.86
C ALA A 28 19.67 -76.50 -39.22
N ILE A 29 19.77 -76.01 -40.45
CA ILE A 29 18.76 -75.18 -41.12
C ILE A 29 18.17 -76.08 -42.22
N LEU A 30 16.84 -76.29 -42.21
CA LEU A 30 16.20 -77.40 -42.93
C LEU A 30 15.48 -77.00 -44.22
N SER A 31 15.39 -75.72 -44.57
CA SER A 31 14.65 -75.27 -45.75
C SER A 31 15.51 -74.37 -46.65
N ASP A 32 15.24 -74.50 -47.95
CA ASP A 32 15.87 -73.85 -49.12
C ASP A 32 14.77 -73.53 -50.17
N ASP A 33 13.48 -73.58 -49.76
CA ASP A 33 12.30 -73.35 -50.60
C ASP A 33 11.61 -72.04 -50.21
N ASP A 34 11.70 -71.04 -51.10
CA ASP A 34 11.15 -69.70 -50.93
C ASP A 34 9.62 -69.66 -50.71
N ASN A 35 8.90 -70.78 -50.92
CA ASN A 35 7.46 -70.86 -50.75
C ASN A 35 7.02 -71.46 -49.40
N ASN A 36 7.96 -71.93 -48.57
CA ASN A 36 7.66 -72.56 -47.30
C ASN A 36 8.35 -71.84 -46.12
N PRO A 37 7.73 -71.85 -44.93
CA PRO A 37 8.38 -71.35 -43.73
C PRO A 37 9.62 -72.19 -43.40
N ASP A 38 10.74 -71.51 -43.13
CA ASP A 38 11.99 -72.19 -42.79
C ASP A 38 11.94 -72.77 -41.39
N SER A 39 12.74 -73.82 -41.15
CA SER A 39 12.88 -74.39 -39.81
C SER A 39 14.33 -74.61 -39.43
N VAL A 40 14.59 -74.46 -38.14
CA VAL A 40 15.89 -74.69 -37.53
C VAL A 40 15.79 -75.77 -36.46
N VAL A 41 16.79 -76.65 -36.43
CA VAL A 41 16.93 -77.65 -35.37
C VAL A 41 17.91 -77.12 -34.34
N VAL A 42 17.44 -76.87 -33.13
CA VAL A 42 18.24 -76.30 -32.04
C VAL A 42 18.66 -77.35 -31.02
N ALA A 43 19.73 -77.08 -30.27
CA ALA A 43 20.17 -77.97 -29.18
C ALA A 43 19.11 -78.08 -28.07
N SER A 44 18.41 -76.97 -27.77
CA SER A 44 17.28 -76.92 -26.85
C SER A 44 16.31 -75.81 -27.23
N ALA A 45 15.03 -76.12 -27.39
CA ALA A 45 13.96 -75.14 -27.65
C ALA A 45 13.21 -74.69 -26.38
N LEU A 46 13.66 -75.10 -25.18
CA LEU A 46 12.90 -74.87 -23.93
C LEU A 46 12.65 -73.39 -23.60
N ALA A 47 13.56 -72.49 -23.97
CA ALA A 47 13.44 -71.05 -23.74
C ALA A 47 12.58 -70.32 -24.80
N PHE A 48 12.17 -71.01 -25.86
CA PHE A 48 11.53 -70.43 -27.04
C PHE A 48 10.05 -70.83 -27.11
N LYS A 49 9.18 -69.90 -27.52
CA LYS A 49 7.72 -70.06 -27.57
C LYS A 49 7.17 -69.50 -28.87
N VAL A 50 6.03 -70.02 -29.30
CA VAL A 50 5.27 -69.49 -30.45
C VAL A 50 4.96 -68.01 -30.22
N GLY A 51 5.21 -67.19 -31.23
CA GLY A 51 5.06 -65.73 -31.19
C GLY A 51 6.29 -64.97 -30.69
N ASP A 52 7.34 -65.63 -30.19
CA ASP A 52 8.58 -64.94 -29.83
C ASP A 52 9.28 -64.40 -31.09
N THR A 53 9.78 -63.16 -31.01
CA THR A 53 10.77 -62.65 -31.96
C THR A 53 12.13 -63.30 -31.68
N VAL A 54 12.80 -63.76 -32.73
CA VAL A 54 14.11 -64.40 -32.65
C VAL A 54 15.07 -63.81 -33.67
N MET A 55 16.35 -63.79 -33.32
CA MET A 55 17.46 -63.51 -34.22
C MET A 55 18.16 -64.83 -34.53
N LEU A 56 18.16 -65.21 -35.81
CA LEU A 56 19.04 -66.26 -36.31
C LEU A 56 20.38 -65.61 -36.64
N TYR A 57 21.48 -66.13 -36.12
CA TYR A 57 22.81 -65.61 -36.39
C TYR A 57 23.81 -66.74 -36.69
N CYS A 58 24.35 -66.73 -37.91
CA CYS A 58 25.37 -67.67 -38.35
C CYS A 58 26.76 -67.14 -37.98
N VAL A 59 27.38 -67.70 -36.95
CA VAL A 59 28.59 -67.17 -36.33
C VAL A 59 29.87 -67.51 -37.09
N LYS A 60 30.01 -68.78 -37.53
CA LYS A 60 31.23 -69.33 -38.15
C LYS A 60 30.88 -70.17 -39.37
N GLY A 61 31.81 -70.30 -40.31
CA GLY A 61 31.59 -71.06 -41.54
C GLY A 61 32.38 -70.62 -42.77
N ALA A 62 33.23 -69.60 -42.64
CA ALA A 62 33.98 -69.08 -43.78
C ALA A 62 35.06 -70.09 -44.20
N GLU A 63 35.06 -70.43 -45.48
CA GLU A 63 35.98 -71.42 -46.05
C GLU A 63 37.26 -70.73 -46.55
N VAL A 64 38.42 -71.26 -46.16
CA VAL A 64 39.74 -70.73 -46.53
C VAL A 64 40.50 -71.75 -47.38
N ALA A 65 41.11 -71.30 -48.47
CA ALA A 65 41.98 -72.14 -49.29
C ALA A 65 43.23 -72.56 -48.52
N THR A 66 43.55 -73.86 -48.55
CA THR A 66 44.67 -74.45 -47.79
C THR A 66 45.86 -74.87 -48.69
N GLU A 67 45.79 -74.66 -50.01
CA GLU A 67 46.84 -75.03 -50.96
C GLU A 67 47.78 -73.87 -51.35
N PHE A 68 49.08 -74.16 -51.40
CA PHE A 68 50.21 -73.23 -51.23
C PHE A 68 50.66 -72.41 -52.47
N ALA A 69 49.95 -72.43 -53.60
CA ALA A 69 50.42 -71.76 -54.83
C ALA A 69 49.68 -70.44 -55.11
N GLY A 70 50.26 -69.31 -54.68
CA GLY A 70 49.90 -67.98 -55.17
C GLY A 70 48.84 -67.20 -54.37
N PHE A 71 48.37 -67.72 -53.25
CA PHE A 71 47.42 -67.03 -52.37
C PHE A 71 48.13 -66.48 -51.13
N SER A 72 47.75 -65.27 -50.72
CA SER A 72 48.10 -64.73 -49.41
C SER A 72 47.15 -65.28 -48.35
N PRO A 73 47.63 -66.11 -47.41
CA PRO A 73 46.79 -66.72 -46.38
C PRO A 73 46.19 -65.68 -45.44
N GLY A 74 44.85 -65.71 -45.30
CA GLY A 74 44.10 -64.79 -44.46
C GLY A 74 43.62 -63.50 -45.15
N GLU A 75 43.89 -63.31 -46.44
CA GLU A 75 43.48 -62.10 -47.18
C GLU A 75 42.09 -62.19 -47.84
N ASP A 76 41.50 -63.39 -48.03
CA ASP A 76 40.12 -63.54 -48.51
C ASP A 76 39.55 -64.93 -48.17
N ALA A 77 38.32 -64.99 -47.63
CA ALA A 77 37.56 -66.24 -47.62
C ALA A 77 37.17 -66.58 -49.07
N GLN A 78 37.41 -67.81 -49.51
CA GLN A 78 37.00 -68.26 -50.86
C GLN A 78 35.47 -68.23 -50.98
N SER A 79 34.79 -68.57 -49.89
CA SER A 79 33.35 -68.47 -49.76
C SER A 79 33.01 -68.13 -48.30
N PRO A 80 32.30 -67.01 -48.04
CA PRO A 80 31.85 -66.68 -46.70
C PRO A 80 30.62 -67.49 -46.27
N ARG A 81 30.07 -68.35 -47.15
CA ARG A 81 28.90 -69.21 -46.91
C ARG A 81 27.82 -68.48 -46.11
N ASN A 82 27.32 -69.06 -45.01
CA ASN A 82 26.34 -68.40 -44.14
C ASN A 82 26.96 -67.44 -43.11
N THR A 83 28.28 -67.35 -43.01
CA THR A 83 28.96 -66.71 -41.88
C THR A 83 28.72 -65.21 -41.77
N GLY A 84 28.40 -64.76 -40.58
CA GLY A 84 27.98 -63.41 -40.26
C GLY A 84 26.52 -63.14 -40.56
N ARG A 85 25.82 -64.00 -41.33
CA ARG A 85 24.43 -63.72 -41.72
C ARG A 85 23.51 -63.70 -40.52
N TYR A 86 22.61 -62.72 -40.49
CA TYR A 86 21.58 -62.64 -39.47
C TYR A 86 20.22 -62.28 -40.06
N ALA A 87 19.16 -62.64 -39.34
CA ALA A 87 17.79 -62.27 -39.68
C ALA A 87 16.91 -62.26 -38.43
N PHE A 88 15.93 -61.37 -38.39
CA PHE A 88 14.89 -61.33 -37.37
C PHE A 88 13.61 -61.97 -37.91
N LEU A 89 13.05 -62.92 -37.16
CA LEU A 89 11.84 -63.67 -37.51
C LEU A 89 10.94 -63.86 -36.29
N ILE A 90 9.73 -64.39 -36.51
CA ILE A 90 8.83 -64.82 -35.44
C ILE A 90 8.71 -66.34 -35.47
N ILE A 91 8.67 -66.96 -34.28
CA ILE A 91 8.40 -68.40 -34.16
C ILE A 91 6.93 -68.68 -34.47
N GLU A 92 6.67 -69.47 -35.51
CA GLU A 92 5.34 -69.96 -35.87
C GLU A 92 4.97 -71.23 -35.08
N GLU A 93 5.90 -72.18 -34.96
CA GLU A 93 5.67 -73.45 -34.28
C GLU A 93 6.94 -73.97 -33.59
N VAL A 94 6.78 -74.72 -32.49
CA VAL A 94 7.88 -75.45 -31.83
C VAL A 94 7.52 -76.93 -31.70
N ILE A 95 8.24 -77.79 -32.42
CA ILE A 95 8.03 -79.24 -32.46
C ILE A 95 9.27 -79.93 -31.89
N GLY A 96 9.24 -80.25 -30.59
CA GLY A 96 10.41 -80.77 -29.89
C GLY A 96 11.54 -79.74 -29.88
N ASN A 97 12.63 -80.04 -30.59
CA ASN A 97 13.78 -79.14 -30.78
C ASN A 97 13.81 -78.47 -32.17
N THR A 98 12.77 -78.68 -32.99
CA THR A 98 12.62 -77.99 -34.27
C THR A 98 11.77 -76.74 -34.07
N VAL A 99 12.29 -75.59 -34.47
CA VAL A 99 11.60 -74.30 -34.44
C VAL A 99 11.24 -73.94 -35.88
N VAL A 100 9.95 -73.76 -36.15
CA VAL A 100 9.42 -73.30 -37.44
C VAL A 100 9.25 -71.79 -37.38
N LEU A 101 9.78 -71.10 -38.38
CA LEU A 101 9.80 -69.64 -38.48
C LEU A 101 8.70 -69.19 -39.42
N ASN A 102 8.08 -68.04 -39.17
CA ASN A 102 6.93 -67.54 -39.94
C ASN A 102 7.26 -67.04 -41.36
N ALA A 103 8.53 -67.07 -41.76
CA ALA A 103 9.00 -66.66 -43.08
C ALA A 103 10.33 -67.33 -43.42
N THR A 104 10.72 -67.25 -44.68
CA THR A 104 12.03 -67.66 -45.18
C THR A 104 13.10 -66.68 -44.68
N VAL A 105 14.18 -67.20 -44.10
CA VAL A 105 15.21 -66.44 -43.35
C VAL A 105 16.00 -65.51 -44.27
N ASN A 106 16.33 -65.99 -45.48
CA ASN A 106 16.90 -65.25 -46.61
C ASN A 106 17.10 -66.27 -47.75
N PRO A 107 16.79 -65.99 -49.04
CA PRO A 107 17.13 -66.92 -50.14
C PRO A 107 18.63 -67.25 -50.25
N ALA A 108 19.49 -66.48 -49.58
CA ALA A 108 20.93 -66.71 -49.53
C ALA A 108 21.45 -67.38 -48.24
N ILE A 109 20.61 -67.62 -47.23
CA ILE A 109 20.95 -68.47 -46.08
C ILE A 109 20.60 -69.91 -46.45
N ARG A 110 21.62 -70.73 -46.64
CA ARG A 110 21.50 -72.11 -47.13
C ARG A 110 21.52 -73.10 -45.97
N PRO A 111 21.09 -74.37 -46.18
CA PRO A 111 21.35 -75.44 -45.24
C PRO A 111 22.81 -75.48 -44.77
N MET A 112 23.02 -75.72 -43.48
CA MET A 112 24.34 -75.61 -42.86
C MET A 112 25.35 -76.59 -43.47
N GLY A 113 26.49 -76.07 -43.89
CA GLY A 113 27.62 -76.86 -44.37
C GLY A 113 28.47 -77.46 -43.23
N PRO A 114 29.40 -78.38 -43.54
CA PRO A 114 30.33 -78.92 -42.55
C PRO A 114 31.11 -77.81 -41.83
N GLY A 115 31.10 -77.85 -40.49
CA GLY A 115 31.83 -76.91 -39.64
C GLY A 115 31.22 -75.52 -39.49
N GLU A 116 30.04 -75.26 -40.06
CA GLU A 116 29.32 -74.02 -39.76
C GLU A 116 28.74 -74.04 -38.34
N MET A 117 28.70 -72.87 -37.70
CA MET A 117 28.08 -72.69 -36.39
C MET A 117 27.09 -71.53 -36.44
N ALA A 118 25.91 -71.74 -35.87
CA ALA A 118 24.87 -70.73 -35.78
C ALA A 118 24.17 -70.81 -34.43
N GLN A 119 23.59 -69.69 -34.00
CA GLN A 119 22.78 -69.60 -32.79
C GLN A 119 21.43 -68.95 -33.08
N LEU A 120 20.42 -69.40 -32.35
CA LEU A 120 19.11 -68.75 -32.28
C LEU A 120 19.04 -67.99 -30.96
N ILE A 121 18.70 -66.71 -31.04
CA ILE A 121 18.69 -65.79 -29.90
C ILE A 121 17.27 -65.26 -29.73
N ARG A 122 16.69 -65.40 -28.55
CA ARG A 122 15.35 -64.85 -28.27
C ARG A 122 15.44 -63.35 -28.03
N VAL A 123 14.71 -62.58 -28.83
CA VAL A 123 14.72 -61.11 -28.80
C VAL A 123 13.57 -60.63 -27.94
N ARG A 124 13.88 -59.84 -26.91
CA ARG A 124 12.85 -59.23 -26.08
C ARG A 124 12.32 -57.97 -26.75
N SER A 125 11.00 -57.84 -26.83
CA SER A 125 10.32 -56.63 -27.28
C SER A 125 9.67 -55.91 -26.10
N TYR A 126 9.84 -54.59 -26.04
CA TYR A 126 9.33 -53.71 -25.00
C TYR A 126 8.57 -52.53 -25.60
N ARG A 127 7.57 -52.02 -24.88
CA ARG A 127 6.97 -50.72 -25.23
C ARG A 127 7.90 -49.58 -24.82
N TYR A 128 8.36 -49.59 -23.57
CA TYR A 128 9.39 -48.69 -23.03
C TYR A 128 10.33 -49.51 -22.15
N ALA A 129 11.64 -49.30 -22.27
CA ALA A 129 12.64 -50.03 -21.51
C ALA A 129 13.67 -49.07 -20.90
N ASN A 130 14.10 -49.35 -19.66
CA ASN A 130 15.16 -48.61 -19.01
C ASN A 130 16.29 -49.57 -18.63
N VAL A 131 17.47 -49.38 -19.20
CA VAL A 131 18.68 -50.08 -18.75
C VAL A 131 19.07 -49.48 -17.42
N THR A 132 18.99 -50.28 -16.35
CA THR A 132 19.32 -49.81 -15.00
C THR A 132 20.82 -49.51 -14.91
N ALA A 133 21.24 -48.82 -13.84
CA ALA A 133 22.66 -48.56 -13.57
C ALA A 133 23.53 -49.82 -13.44
N THR A 134 22.93 -51.01 -13.31
CA THR A 134 23.66 -52.30 -13.33
C THR A 134 24.06 -52.72 -14.74
N GLY A 135 23.43 -52.18 -15.77
CA GLY A 135 23.74 -52.45 -17.17
C GLY A 135 23.16 -53.76 -17.69
N VAL A 136 23.25 -53.94 -19.01
CA VAL A 136 22.85 -55.15 -19.74
C VAL A 136 24.09 -55.74 -20.41
N SER A 137 24.21 -57.06 -20.38
CA SER A 137 25.35 -57.79 -20.95
C SER A 137 24.91 -59.11 -21.60
N ALA A 138 25.85 -59.77 -22.27
CA ALA A 138 25.69 -61.13 -22.77
C ALA A 138 26.66 -62.08 -22.06
N PRO A 139 26.37 -63.39 -22.01
CA PRO A 139 27.42 -64.37 -21.76
C PRO A 139 28.45 -64.29 -22.89
N SER A 140 29.74 -64.29 -22.58
CA SER A 140 30.77 -64.32 -23.62
C SER A 140 30.60 -65.48 -24.58
N TRP A 141 30.96 -65.27 -25.84
CA TRP A 141 30.98 -66.32 -26.87
C TRP A 141 31.69 -67.57 -26.38
N ASN A 142 31.02 -68.71 -26.53
CA ASN A 142 31.56 -70.01 -26.17
C ASN A 142 31.66 -70.90 -27.42
N PRO A 143 32.88 -71.16 -27.94
CA PRO A 143 33.07 -71.96 -29.14
C PRO A 143 32.74 -73.44 -28.96
N LEU A 144 32.58 -73.92 -27.72
CA LEU A 144 32.18 -75.32 -27.45
C LEU A 144 30.67 -75.51 -27.56
N THR A 145 29.88 -74.53 -27.10
CA THR A 145 28.42 -74.60 -27.17
C THR A 145 27.85 -73.93 -28.41
N GLY A 146 28.60 -72.99 -29.01
CA GLY A 146 28.20 -72.21 -30.17
C GLY A 146 27.23 -71.09 -29.86
N THR A 147 27.31 -70.48 -28.67
CA THR A 147 26.34 -69.49 -28.16
C THR A 147 27.01 -68.35 -27.41
N GLY A 148 26.34 -67.20 -27.31
CA GLY A 148 26.78 -66.02 -26.54
C GLY A 148 27.26 -64.87 -27.42
N GLY A 149 27.73 -63.80 -26.79
CA GLY A 149 28.38 -62.65 -27.43
C GLY A 149 27.46 -61.60 -28.04
N VAL A 150 26.13 -61.76 -27.96
CA VAL A 150 25.17 -60.88 -28.66
C VAL A 150 24.12 -60.34 -27.70
N VAL A 151 23.97 -59.03 -27.58
CA VAL A 151 22.77 -58.40 -26.98
C VAL A 151 21.86 -57.92 -28.09
N THR A 152 20.57 -58.25 -28.03
CA THR A 152 19.59 -57.71 -28.97
C THR A 152 18.22 -57.46 -28.35
N LEU A 153 17.59 -56.33 -28.68
CA LEU A 153 16.28 -55.96 -28.16
C LEU A 153 15.51 -55.04 -29.10
N PHE A 154 14.18 -55.09 -28.96
CA PHE A 154 13.23 -54.26 -29.69
C PHE A 154 12.52 -53.32 -28.72
N VAL A 155 12.44 -52.03 -29.04
CA VAL A 155 11.74 -51.04 -28.20
C VAL A 155 10.84 -50.17 -29.06
N HIS A 156 9.52 -50.35 -28.96
CA HIS A 156 8.55 -49.64 -29.80
C HIS A 156 8.41 -48.14 -29.49
N GLY A 157 8.92 -47.70 -28.34
CA GLY A 157 8.99 -46.30 -27.93
C GLY A 157 10.43 -45.95 -27.52
N VAL A 158 10.59 -45.42 -26.31
CA VAL A 158 11.89 -44.96 -25.80
C VAL A 158 12.65 -46.08 -25.08
N LEU A 159 13.91 -46.32 -25.48
CA LEU A 159 14.93 -47.01 -24.72
C LEU A 159 15.76 -45.98 -23.95
N ARG A 160 15.65 -45.99 -22.63
CA ARG A 160 16.43 -45.13 -21.74
C ARG A 160 17.67 -45.86 -21.24
N LEU A 161 18.82 -45.20 -21.28
CA LEU A 161 20.10 -45.74 -20.79
C LEU A 161 20.56 -45.02 -19.51
N ASP A 162 20.12 -45.52 -18.35
CA ASP A 162 20.66 -45.12 -17.04
C ASP A 162 21.97 -45.88 -16.69
N GLY A 163 22.24 -46.99 -17.38
CA GLY A 163 23.50 -47.73 -17.34
C GLY A 163 23.86 -48.29 -18.71
N ASP A 164 24.97 -49.02 -18.75
CA ASP A 164 25.63 -49.40 -20.01
C ASP A 164 25.03 -50.69 -20.62
N ILE A 165 25.02 -50.77 -21.94
CA ILE A 165 24.91 -52.05 -22.64
C ILE A 165 26.34 -52.44 -23.07
N ASP A 166 26.90 -53.46 -22.44
CA ASP A 166 28.31 -53.80 -22.58
C ASP A 166 28.48 -55.28 -22.97
N VAL A 167 29.13 -55.49 -24.12
CA VAL A 167 29.56 -56.79 -24.65
C VAL A 167 31.05 -56.77 -24.99
N SER A 168 31.83 -55.98 -24.26
CA SER A 168 33.27 -55.87 -24.47
C SER A 168 33.97 -57.18 -24.10
N GLY A 169 34.88 -57.66 -24.97
CA GLY A 169 35.56 -58.95 -24.80
C GLY A 169 34.69 -60.20 -24.95
N ASP A 170 33.40 -60.05 -25.28
CA ASP A 170 32.44 -61.16 -25.37
C ASP A 170 32.38 -61.83 -26.76
N GLY A 171 33.21 -61.39 -27.71
CA GLY A 171 33.35 -61.95 -29.07
C GLY A 171 34.32 -63.13 -29.16
N PHE A 172 34.96 -63.31 -30.32
CA PHE A 172 35.82 -64.47 -30.57
C PHE A 172 37.00 -64.52 -29.60
N LYS A 173 37.37 -65.74 -29.17
CA LYS A 173 38.38 -65.92 -28.13
C LYS A 173 39.79 -65.65 -28.61
N GLY A 174 40.53 -64.91 -27.80
CA GLY A 174 41.97 -64.74 -27.95
C GLY A 174 42.69 -66.08 -27.80
N ALA A 175 43.82 -66.22 -28.49
CA ALA A 175 44.61 -67.43 -28.42
C ALA A 175 45.22 -67.58 -27.02
N PRO A 176 45.12 -68.75 -26.38
CA PRO A 176 45.85 -68.97 -25.13
C PRO A 176 47.35 -68.87 -25.40
N GLY A 177 48.09 -68.28 -24.46
CA GLY A 177 49.53 -68.13 -24.53
C GLY A 177 50.19 -69.48 -24.73
N SER A 178 51.07 -69.58 -25.73
CA SER A 178 51.71 -70.86 -26.05
C SER A 178 52.45 -71.45 -24.83
N THR A 179 51.98 -72.60 -24.34
CA THR A 179 52.57 -73.29 -23.18
C THR A 179 53.65 -74.30 -23.60
N ASP A 180 53.92 -74.44 -24.90
CA ASP A 180 54.78 -75.48 -25.42
C ASP A 180 56.26 -75.20 -25.17
N ILE A 181 56.88 -76.08 -24.37
CA ILE A 181 58.32 -76.06 -24.04
C ILE A 181 59.18 -76.67 -25.16
N ALA A 182 58.56 -77.33 -26.14
CA ALA A 182 59.23 -78.02 -27.26
C ALA A 182 59.76 -77.04 -28.33
N TYR A 183 59.99 -75.78 -27.95
CA TYR A 183 60.71 -74.83 -28.76
C TYR A 183 62.22 -75.05 -28.62
N THR A 184 62.74 -75.85 -29.55
CA THR A 184 64.10 -75.70 -30.07
C THR A 184 64.14 -74.75 -31.26
N ALA A 185 63.26 -73.75 -31.39
CA ALA A 185 63.57 -72.62 -32.27
C ALA A 185 64.45 -71.64 -31.51
N GLY A 186 65.74 -71.98 -31.45
CA GLY A 186 66.74 -70.94 -31.59
C GLY A 186 66.67 -70.39 -33.02
N CYS A 187 67.62 -69.55 -33.38
CA CYS A 187 67.71 -68.92 -34.69
C CYS A 187 68.04 -69.93 -35.80
N LEU A 188 67.12 -70.83 -36.14
CA LEU A 188 67.36 -71.97 -37.03
C LEU A 188 67.04 -71.60 -38.49
N PRO A 189 67.91 -71.93 -39.46
CA PRO A 189 67.65 -71.71 -40.90
C PRO A 189 66.45 -72.47 -41.48
N GLY A 190 65.79 -73.33 -40.69
CA GLY A 190 64.62 -74.13 -41.09
C GLY A 190 63.30 -73.65 -40.49
N ASP A 191 63.30 -72.54 -39.74
CA ASP A 191 62.08 -71.92 -39.23
C ASP A 191 61.26 -71.42 -40.43
N THR A 192 60.30 -72.24 -40.87
CA THR A 192 59.60 -71.95 -42.12
C THR A 192 58.65 -70.77 -41.93
N MET A 193 58.61 -69.87 -42.92
CA MET A 193 57.65 -68.76 -43.03
C MET A 193 56.19 -69.21 -43.27
N SER A 194 55.86 -70.44 -42.86
CA SER A 194 54.55 -71.04 -43.06
C SER A 194 53.48 -70.23 -42.36
N TYR A 195 52.43 -69.95 -43.10
CA TYR A 195 51.26 -69.26 -42.59
C TYR A 195 50.38 -70.16 -41.73
N PHE A 196 50.47 -71.48 -41.95
CA PHE A 196 49.58 -72.47 -41.37
C PHE A 196 50.35 -73.64 -40.80
N TYR A 197 50.06 -73.94 -39.54
CA TYR A 197 50.50 -75.14 -38.84
C TYR A 197 49.30 -75.74 -38.11
N ARG A 198 49.24 -77.07 -38.06
CA ARG A 198 48.25 -77.83 -37.30
C ARG A 198 48.50 -77.66 -35.81
N TYR A 199 47.51 -78.01 -35.00
CA TYR A 199 47.61 -77.88 -33.54
C TYR A 199 48.83 -78.61 -32.95
N GLU A 200 49.14 -79.82 -33.45
CA GLU A 200 50.26 -80.67 -33.02
C GLU A 200 51.63 -80.19 -33.53
N GLU A 201 51.65 -79.28 -34.50
CA GLU A 201 52.86 -78.73 -35.11
C GLU A 201 53.32 -77.51 -34.29
N LEU A 202 54.08 -77.78 -33.22
CA LEU A 202 54.47 -76.81 -32.18
C LEU A 202 55.54 -75.78 -32.63
N TRP A 203 55.55 -75.39 -33.91
CA TRP A 203 56.54 -74.50 -34.52
C TRP A 203 56.10 -73.04 -34.61
N ALA A 204 54.93 -72.69 -34.07
CA ALA A 204 54.42 -71.33 -34.01
C ALA A 204 53.42 -71.13 -32.86
N GLY A 205 53.18 -69.86 -32.53
CA GLY A 205 52.10 -69.43 -31.67
C GLY A 205 50.73 -69.83 -32.23
N LEU A 206 49.76 -69.94 -31.33
CA LEU A 206 48.36 -70.15 -31.67
C LEU A 206 47.75 -68.87 -32.26
N LYS A 207 46.89 -69.03 -33.25
CA LYS A 207 46.07 -67.98 -33.84
C LYS A 207 44.87 -67.69 -32.94
N GLY A 208 44.43 -66.44 -32.94
CA GLY A 208 43.15 -66.07 -32.36
C GLY A 208 42.00 -66.68 -33.13
N GLU A 209 40.87 -66.84 -32.44
CA GLU A 209 39.65 -67.32 -33.08
C GLU A 209 39.11 -66.27 -34.07
N GLY A 210 38.60 -66.74 -35.21
CA GLY A 210 37.96 -65.91 -36.22
C GLY A 210 36.80 -66.63 -36.90
N ILE A 211 36.31 -66.08 -38.00
CA ILE A 211 35.06 -66.50 -38.67
C ILE A 211 35.14 -67.83 -39.45
N THR A 212 36.29 -68.47 -39.50
CA THR A 212 36.46 -69.75 -40.23
C THR A 212 35.61 -70.87 -39.67
N ASP A 213 35.25 -71.83 -40.52
CA ASP A 213 34.54 -73.03 -40.09
C ASP A 213 35.36 -73.86 -39.08
N THR A 214 34.70 -74.75 -38.33
CA THR A 214 35.35 -75.58 -37.31
C THR A 214 36.22 -76.71 -37.87
N THR A 215 36.22 -76.92 -39.19
CA THR A 215 37.11 -77.89 -39.86
C THR A 215 38.47 -77.28 -40.20
N PHE A 216 38.62 -75.96 -40.05
CA PHE A 216 39.89 -75.27 -40.16
C PHE A 216 40.87 -75.71 -39.07
N ASN A 217 41.73 -76.67 -39.40
CA ASN A 217 42.63 -77.34 -38.45
C ASN A 217 44.00 -76.66 -38.29
N PHE A 218 44.19 -75.46 -38.84
CA PHE A 218 45.46 -74.73 -38.81
C PHE A 218 45.48 -73.68 -37.69
N TYR A 219 45.50 -74.17 -36.46
CA TYR A 219 45.46 -73.35 -35.25
C TYR A 219 46.73 -72.55 -34.97
N ARG A 220 47.83 -72.79 -35.69
CA ARG A 220 49.14 -72.17 -35.46
C ARG A 220 49.71 -71.50 -36.71
N GLY A 221 50.70 -70.63 -36.53
CA GLY A 221 51.45 -69.98 -37.61
C GLY A 221 51.10 -68.51 -37.80
N LYS A 222 51.86 -67.83 -38.66
CA LYS A 222 51.78 -66.37 -38.81
C LYS A 222 50.57 -65.84 -39.56
N GLY A 223 49.87 -66.67 -40.35
CA GLY A 223 48.66 -66.24 -41.06
C GLY A 223 47.55 -65.86 -40.09
N SER A 224 46.71 -64.90 -40.45
CA SER A 224 45.48 -64.63 -39.69
C SER A 224 44.47 -65.76 -39.90
N ASN A 225 43.55 -65.90 -38.94
CA ASN A 225 42.36 -66.73 -39.07
C ASN A 225 41.21 -65.87 -39.62
N ILE A 226 41.39 -65.36 -40.84
CA ILE A 226 40.62 -64.24 -41.42
C ILE A 226 40.68 -63.03 -40.48
N ASN A 227 39.69 -62.82 -39.62
CA ASN A 227 39.66 -61.70 -38.67
C ASN A 227 40.34 -62.03 -37.32
N GLY A 228 40.65 -63.30 -37.05
CA GLY A 228 41.47 -63.68 -35.90
C GLY A 228 42.96 -63.40 -36.14
N GLY A 229 43.66 -62.85 -35.16
CA GLY A 229 45.08 -62.52 -35.26
C GLY A 229 45.97 -63.77 -35.43
N GLY A 230 47.02 -63.66 -36.23
CA GLY A 230 47.99 -64.74 -36.43
C GLY A 230 48.89 -64.97 -35.21
N GLY A 231 49.37 -66.20 -35.04
CA GLY A 231 50.34 -66.52 -33.99
C GLY A 231 51.76 -66.09 -34.37
N GLY A 232 52.60 -65.80 -33.37
CA GLY A 232 54.01 -65.51 -33.60
C GLY A 232 54.74 -66.68 -34.28
N ASN A 233 55.70 -66.41 -35.16
CA ASN A 233 56.51 -67.43 -35.82
C ASN A 233 58.01 -67.07 -35.71
N GLY A 234 58.82 -68.00 -35.22
CA GLY A 234 60.21 -67.75 -34.82
C GLY A 234 60.39 -67.52 -33.31
N LEU A 235 61.62 -67.24 -32.88
CA LEU A 235 61.97 -67.02 -31.46
C LEU A 235 61.44 -65.66 -30.97
N LEU A 236 60.65 -65.65 -29.90
CA LEU A 236 60.11 -64.42 -29.29
C LEU A 236 59.33 -63.54 -30.27
N ALA A 237 58.66 -64.11 -31.27
CA ALA A 237 57.83 -63.37 -32.20
C ALA A 237 56.47 -63.02 -31.57
N GLY A 238 56.01 -61.79 -31.78
CA GLY A 238 54.75 -61.28 -31.24
C GLY A 238 53.53 -61.85 -31.95
N GLY A 239 52.41 -61.93 -31.24
CA GLY A 239 51.11 -62.27 -31.82
C GLY A 239 50.50 -61.07 -32.56
N GLY A 240 49.80 -61.33 -33.66
CA GLY A 240 49.03 -60.31 -34.37
C GLY A 240 47.72 -59.99 -33.65
N GLY A 241 47.28 -58.73 -33.72
CA GLY A 241 45.98 -58.32 -33.18
C GLY A 241 44.82 -58.87 -33.99
N GLY A 242 43.67 -59.10 -33.35
CA GLY A 242 42.43 -59.43 -34.04
C GLY A 242 41.85 -58.23 -34.78
N SER A 243 40.85 -58.46 -35.62
CA SER A 243 40.22 -57.40 -36.44
C SER A 243 38.70 -57.55 -36.48
N ASN A 244 38.07 -56.51 -37.02
CA ASN A 244 36.68 -56.56 -37.43
C ASN A 244 36.50 -55.68 -38.68
N TYR A 245 35.95 -54.48 -38.56
CA TYR A 245 35.79 -53.60 -39.72
C TYR A 245 37.15 -53.18 -40.25
N SER A 246 38.04 -52.74 -39.37
CA SER A 246 39.41 -52.37 -39.71
C SER A 246 40.40 -53.45 -39.29
N ALA A 247 41.57 -53.43 -39.93
CA ALA A 247 42.56 -54.49 -39.82
C ALA A 247 43.29 -54.39 -38.48
N GLY A 248 43.61 -55.55 -37.91
CA GLY A 248 44.50 -55.65 -36.77
C GLY A 248 45.94 -55.40 -37.18
N VAL A 249 46.78 -55.02 -36.22
CA VAL A 249 48.21 -54.78 -36.46
C VAL A 249 48.99 -56.09 -36.35
N GLY A 250 49.98 -56.27 -37.22
CA GLY A 250 50.91 -57.40 -37.13
C GLY A 250 51.78 -57.33 -35.87
N GLY A 251 52.05 -58.47 -35.25
CA GLY A 251 52.95 -58.60 -34.12
C GLY A 251 54.42 -58.34 -34.51
N GLY A 252 55.21 -57.97 -33.51
CA GLY A 252 56.63 -57.70 -33.65
C GLY A 252 57.43 -58.90 -34.15
N GLU A 253 58.49 -58.59 -34.88
CA GLU A 253 59.42 -59.58 -35.42
C GLU A 253 60.06 -60.43 -34.32
N GLN A 254 60.65 -61.55 -34.75
CA GLN A 254 61.45 -62.40 -33.87
C GLN A 254 62.69 -61.70 -33.29
N SER A 255 63.32 -62.38 -32.34
CA SER A 255 64.55 -61.97 -31.65
C SER A 255 65.62 -61.40 -32.56
N SER A 256 66.10 -60.20 -32.21
CA SER A 256 67.26 -59.56 -32.86
C SER A 256 68.59 -60.32 -32.69
N THR A 257 68.64 -61.32 -31.81
CA THR A 257 69.81 -62.19 -31.62
C THR A 257 69.96 -63.23 -32.72
N CYS A 258 69.00 -63.33 -33.64
CA CYS A 258 69.03 -64.21 -34.79
C CYS A 258 69.82 -63.62 -35.97
N THR A 259 70.70 -64.44 -36.56
CA THR A 259 71.65 -64.02 -37.62
C THR A 259 70.94 -63.58 -38.90
N PRO A 260 71.53 -62.65 -39.68
CA PRO A 260 70.83 -61.91 -40.72
C PRO A 260 70.55 -62.81 -41.93
N GLY A 261 69.28 -63.07 -42.23
CA GLY A 261 68.90 -63.87 -43.40
C GLY A 261 67.39 -63.98 -43.61
N ASP A 262 66.62 -64.22 -42.55
CA ASP A 262 65.16 -64.35 -42.63
C ASP A 262 64.51 -63.42 -41.61
N SER A 263 63.97 -62.28 -42.06
CA SER A 263 63.10 -61.45 -41.22
C SER A 263 61.78 -62.19 -41.01
N LEU A 264 61.75 -63.12 -40.05
CA LEU A 264 60.50 -63.76 -39.63
C LEU A 264 59.63 -62.69 -38.98
N THR A 265 58.67 -62.21 -39.76
CA THR A 265 57.60 -61.31 -39.34
C THR A 265 56.80 -61.97 -38.23
N GLY A 266 56.38 -61.21 -37.22
CA GLY A 266 55.44 -61.69 -36.21
C GLY A 266 54.11 -62.14 -36.81
N GLY A 267 53.17 -62.51 -35.95
CA GLY A 267 51.82 -62.90 -36.38
C GLY A 267 51.17 -61.78 -37.19
N ARG A 268 50.58 -62.08 -38.34
CA ARG A 268 49.82 -61.08 -39.10
C ARG A 268 48.60 -60.64 -38.30
N GLY A 269 48.27 -59.35 -38.37
CA GLY A 269 47.01 -58.87 -37.84
C GLY A 269 45.82 -59.50 -38.57
N GLY A 270 44.67 -59.54 -37.90
CA GLY A 270 43.41 -59.93 -38.50
C GLY A 270 43.07 -59.04 -39.69
N PHE A 271 42.43 -59.63 -40.68
CA PHE A 271 42.02 -58.98 -41.91
C PHE A 271 40.81 -58.06 -41.72
N ASP A 272 40.78 -56.91 -42.40
CA ASP A 272 39.66 -55.98 -42.34
C ASP A 272 38.43 -56.47 -43.12
N LEU A 273 37.36 -56.79 -42.39
CA LEU A 273 36.07 -57.20 -42.99
C LEU A 273 35.34 -56.02 -43.68
N GLY A 274 35.77 -54.78 -43.43
CA GLY A 274 35.26 -53.58 -44.11
C GLY A 274 35.86 -53.29 -45.50
N ARG A 275 37.00 -53.90 -45.87
CA ARG A 275 37.70 -53.57 -47.13
C ARG A 275 36.88 -53.90 -48.37
N SER A 276 36.92 -53.00 -49.35
CA SER A 276 36.31 -53.16 -50.68
C SER A 276 34.79 -53.44 -50.68
N GLY A 277 34.09 -53.26 -49.55
CA GLY A 277 32.67 -53.54 -49.41
C GLY A 277 32.32 -55.01 -49.62
N TRP A 278 33.00 -55.95 -48.94
CA TRP A 278 32.78 -57.39 -49.14
C TRP A 278 31.78 -57.99 -48.14
N TYR A 279 31.68 -57.46 -46.93
CA TYR A 279 30.85 -58.05 -45.87
C TYR A 279 29.81 -57.08 -45.29
N TYR A 280 30.21 -55.84 -44.99
CA TYR A 280 29.30 -54.79 -44.52
C TYR A 280 28.68 -54.03 -45.70
N ILE A 281 27.70 -54.64 -46.37
CA ILE A 281 27.07 -54.08 -47.57
C ILE A 281 25.56 -54.34 -47.64
N ASN A 282 24.84 -53.41 -48.26
CA ASN A 282 23.39 -53.50 -48.47
C ASN A 282 22.95 -53.94 -49.88
N ILE A 283 23.87 -54.00 -50.86
CA ILE A 283 23.49 -54.06 -52.29
C ILE A 283 23.80 -55.39 -53.01
N ASN A 284 24.51 -56.32 -52.39
CA ASN A 284 24.89 -57.59 -53.01
C ASN A 284 24.25 -58.77 -52.27
N THR A 285 23.24 -59.40 -52.87
CA THR A 285 22.42 -60.46 -52.27
C THR A 285 23.23 -61.64 -51.69
N ASP A 286 24.40 -61.95 -52.25
CA ASP A 286 25.25 -63.04 -51.76
C ASP A 286 26.06 -62.68 -50.51
N ARG A 287 26.07 -61.39 -50.14
CA ARG A 287 26.97 -60.83 -49.13
C ARG A 287 26.33 -59.78 -48.20
N THR A 288 25.06 -59.43 -48.40
CA THR A 288 24.27 -58.59 -47.48
C THR A 288 23.97 -59.28 -46.16
N ASP A 289 23.43 -58.51 -45.21
CA ASP A 289 22.87 -59.00 -43.95
C ASP A 289 23.91 -59.69 -43.06
N ARG A 290 25.14 -59.18 -43.03
CA ARG A 290 26.25 -59.77 -42.25
C ARG A 290 26.79 -58.85 -41.18
N ILE A 291 27.05 -59.44 -40.01
CA ILE A 291 27.67 -58.81 -38.84
C ILE A 291 28.63 -59.83 -38.20
N PHE A 292 29.66 -59.36 -37.49
CA PHE A 292 30.71 -60.26 -37.00
C PHE A 292 31.16 -59.91 -35.59
N PHE A 293 31.55 -60.92 -34.83
CA PHE A 293 32.33 -60.68 -33.62
C PHE A 293 33.70 -60.12 -34.00
N GLY A 294 34.26 -59.33 -33.09
CA GLY A 294 35.67 -59.02 -33.11
C GLY A 294 36.50 -60.30 -33.09
N GLY A 295 37.55 -60.37 -33.90
CA GLY A 295 38.46 -61.51 -33.91
C GLY A 295 39.33 -61.55 -32.65
N GLY A 296 39.66 -62.75 -32.18
CA GLY A 296 40.60 -62.91 -31.08
C GLY A 296 42.03 -62.54 -31.48
N GLY A 297 42.82 -62.03 -30.55
CA GLY A 297 44.25 -61.80 -30.74
C GLY A 297 45.05 -63.09 -30.79
N GLY A 298 46.12 -63.12 -31.59
CA GLY A 298 47.04 -64.25 -31.66
C GLY A 298 48.04 -64.28 -30.51
N SER A 299 48.58 -65.45 -30.18
CA SER A 299 49.58 -65.60 -29.14
C SER A 299 51.01 -65.44 -29.68
N GLY A 300 51.90 -64.87 -28.86
CA GLY A 300 53.33 -64.82 -29.14
C GLY A 300 54.04 -66.16 -28.90
N THR A 301 55.34 -66.22 -29.22
CA THR A 301 56.20 -67.38 -28.93
C THR A 301 57.14 -67.13 -27.75
N ARG A 302 57.67 -68.19 -27.14
CA ARG A 302 58.55 -68.09 -25.97
C ARG A 302 59.63 -69.17 -25.91
N PRO A 303 60.79 -68.91 -25.29
CA PRO A 303 61.76 -69.93 -24.94
C PRO A 303 61.32 -70.77 -23.71
N ALA A 304 62.10 -71.80 -23.35
CA ALA A 304 61.84 -72.57 -22.14
C ALA A 304 62.16 -71.73 -20.87
N GLY A 305 61.24 -71.71 -19.90
CA GLY A 305 61.41 -71.01 -18.61
C GLY A 305 60.89 -69.56 -18.55
N SER A 306 60.41 -69.01 -19.66
CA SER A 306 59.69 -67.72 -19.73
C SER A 306 58.16 -67.91 -19.63
N THR A 307 57.35 -66.85 -19.71
CA THR A 307 55.87 -66.94 -19.81
C THR A 307 55.35 -66.14 -21.00
N ASN A 308 54.17 -66.50 -21.52
CA ASN A 308 53.44 -65.75 -22.54
C ASN A 308 52.13 -65.22 -21.98
N THR A 309 51.59 -64.22 -22.64
CA THR A 309 50.25 -63.69 -22.37
C THR A 309 49.24 -64.37 -23.28
N ASP A 310 47.98 -64.42 -22.84
CA ASP A 310 46.87 -64.77 -23.72
C ASP A 310 46.58 -63.58 -24.66
N GLY A 311 46.11 -63.87 -25.88
CA GLY A 311 45.59 -62.84 -26.76
C GLY A 311 44.30 -62.24 -26.21
N GLY A 312 44.02 -60.99 -26.55
CA GLY A 312 42.75 -60.36 -26.19
C GLY A 312 41.57 -61.03 -26.89
N ASN A 313 40.43 -61.17 -26.19
CA ASN A 313 39.18 -61.56 -26.83
C ASN A 313 38.62 -60.40 -27.64
N GLY A 314 37.95 -60.70 -28.76
CA GLY A 314 37.28 -59.68 -29.54
C GLY A 314 36.00 -59.17 -28.88
N GLY A 315 35.49 -58.03 -29.33
CA GLY A 315 34.22 -57.47 -28.88
C GLY A 315 33.00 -58.25 -29.41
N GLY A 316 31.91 -58.21 -28.65
CA GLY A 316 30.63 -58.83 -29.00
C GLY A 316 29.82 -58.01 -30.02
N ILE A 317 28.51 -58.26 -30.05
CA ILE A 317 27.57 -57.56 -30.94
C ILE A 317 26.41 -57.00 -30.13
N VAL A 318 26.04 -55.74 -30.40
CA VAL A 318 24.80 -55.13 -29.92
C VAL A 318 23.91 -54.82 -31.12
N VAL A 319 22.65 -55.29 -31.11
CA VAL A 319 21.64 -54.97 -32.14
C VAL A 319 20.38 -54.42 -31.50
N ILE A 320 20.10 -53.13 -31.73
CA ILE A 320 18.93 -52.45 -31.16
C ILE A 320 18.03 -51.97 -32.29
N ILE A 321 16.76 -52.35 -32.22
CA ILE A 321 15.71 -51.78 -33.07
C ILE A 321 14.76 -51.00 -32.17
N ALA A 322 14.74 -49.68 -32.33
CA ALA A 322 13.92 -48.81 -31.49
C ALA A 322 13.26 -47.68 -32.27
N ASP A 323 12.24 -47.07 -31.67
CA ASP A 323 11.80 -45.74 -32.08
C ASP A 323 12.85 -44.70 -31.64
N THR A 324 13.08 -44.57 -30.34
CA THR A 324 13.99 -43.56 -29.79
C THR A 324 14.97 -44.16 -28.76
N ILE A 325 16.23 -43.75 -28.80
CA ILE A 325 17.18 -43.95 -27.69
C ILE A 325 17.39 -42.63 -26.93
N LEU A 326 17.20 -42.68 -25.62
CA LEU A 326 17.52 -41.59 -24.69
C LEU A 326 18.81 -41.93 -23.92
N GLY A 327 19.91 -41.26 -24.29
CA GLY A 327 21.16 -41.32 -23.56
C GLY A 327 21.06 -40.54 -22.25
N ASN A 328 21.13 -41.24 -21.12
CA ASN A 328 20.99 -40.66 -19.78
C ASN A 328 22.16 -41.03 -18.85
N GLY A 329 23.38 -41.02 -19.41
CA GLY A 329 24.62 -41.32 -18.69
C GLY A 329 25.20 -42.70 -19.02
N GLY A 330 24.40 -43.63 -19.53
CA GLY A 330 24.87 -44.92 -20.05
C GLY A 330 25.30 -44.87 -21.52
N GLY A 331 26.21 -45.77 -21.91
CA GLY A 331 26.71 -45.97 -23.27
C GLY A 331 26.49 -47.38 -23.80
N ILE A 332 26.92 -47.60 -25.05
CA ILE A 332 26.90 -48.92 -25.69
C ILE A 332 28.33 -49.30 -26.08
N TYR A 333 28.82 -50.41 -25.53
CA TYR A 333 30.20 -50.84 -25.63
C TYR A 333 30.30 -52.24 -26.22
N ALA A 334 31.19 -52.39 -27.20
CA ALA A 334 31.56 -53.63 -27.86
C ALA A 334 33.08 -53.62 -28.08
N ASP A 335 33.84 -53.13 -27.10
CA ASP A 335 35.29 -53.04 -27.18
C ASP A 335 35.94 -54.42 -27.11
N ALA A 336 37.19 -54.54 -27.57
CA ALA A 336 37.95 -55.76 -27.38
C ALA A 336 38.74 -55.75 -26.06
N ASP A 337 39.16 -56.93 -25.61
CA ASP A 337 40.04 -57.03 -24.46
C ASP A 337 41.47 -56.59 -24.78
N ASP A 338 42.04 -55.84 -23.85
CA ASP A 338 43.46 -55.52 -23.78
C ASP A 338 44.30 -56.70 -23.30
N VAL A 339 45.51 -56.84 -23.85
CA VAL A 339 46.54 -57.72 -23.28
C VAL A 339 47.27 -56.99 -22.14
N SER A 340 46.70 -57.04 -20.94
CA SER A 340 47.21 -56.35 -19.75
C SER A 340 48.28 -57.12 -18.97
N SER A 341 48.40 -58.43 -19.19
CA SER A 341 49.42 -59.25 -18.53
C SER A 341 50.80 -59.04 -19.17
N LEU A 342 51.87 -59.20 -18.37
CA LEU A 342 53.25 -59.07 -18.86
C LEU A 342 53.90 -60.46 -18.97
N PRO A 343 54.46 -60.81 -20.14
CA PRO A 343 55.26 -62.02 -20.28
C PRO A 343 56.60 -61.85 -19.58
N VAL A 344 57.10 -62.88 -18.92
CA VAL A 344 58.45 -62.90 -18.32
C VAL A 344 59.42 -63.42 -19.36
N ASN A 345 60.25 -62.56 -19.97
CA ASN A 345 61.19 -62.93 -21.05
C ASN A 345 60.52 -63.67 -22.24
N GLY A 346 59.26 -63.34 -22.53
CA GLY A 346 58.45 -63.92 -23.63
C GLY A 346 57.90 -62.83 -24.54
N ALA A 347 57.27 -63.23 -25.65
CA ALA A 347 56.66 -62.30 -26.59
C ALA A 347 55.25 -61.86 -26.15
N GLY A 348 54.83 -60.68 -26.61
CA GLY A 348 53.49 -60.16 -26.39
C GLY A 348 52.47 -60.83 -27.31
N ALA A 349 51.28 -61.11 -26.78
CA ALA A 349 50.13 -61.52 -27.59
C ALA A 349 49.43 -60.31 -28.21
N GLY A 350 48.66 -60.51 -29.27
CA GLY A 350 47.88 -59.45 -29.91
C GLY A 350 46.63 -59.08 -29.12
N GLY A 351 46.20 -57.82 -29.23
CA GLY A 351 44.90 -57.36 -28.72
C GLY A 351 43.72 -57.95 -29.51
N GLY A 352 42.54 -58.00 -28.91
CA GLY A 352 41.32 -58.43 -29.62
C GLY A 352 40.83 -57.38 -30.62
N GLY A 353 40.07 -57.78 -31.64
CA GLY A 353 39.37 -56.84 -32.54
C GLY A 353 38.09 -56.29 -31.92
N GLY A 354 37.71 -55.05 -32.24
CA GLY A 354 36.45 -54.46 -31.79
C GLY A 354 35.21 -55.20 -32.33
N GLY A 355 34.07 -55.04 -31.67
CA GLY A 355 32.81 -55.69 -32.00
C GLY A 355 31.94 -54.95 -33.02
N CYS A 356 30.64 -55.20 -32.99
CA CYS A 356 29.65 -54.45 -33.80
C CYS A 356 28.60 -53.78 -32.92
N ILE A 357 28.27 -52.54 -33.24
CA ILE A 357 27.09 -51.86 -32.70
C ILE A 357 26.17 -51.51 -33.87
N ILE A 358 24.98 -52.10 -33.86
CA ILE A 358 23.97 -52.01 -34.92
C ILE A 358 22.74 -51.31 -34.36
N LEU A 359 22.48 -50.08 -34.80
CA LEU A 359 21.38 -49.27 -34.30
C LEU A 359 20.43 -48.94 -35.44
N ASP A 360 19.28 -49.61 -35.44
CA ASP A 360 18.17 -49.26 -36.30
C ASP A 360 17.15 -48.46 -35.48
N VAL A 361 17.37 -47.15 -35.40
CA VAL A 361 16.68 -46.25 -34.47
C VAL A 361 16.16 -45.03 -35.23
N ALA A 362 14.92 -44.61 -34.98
CA ALA A 362 14.35 -43.46 -35.68
C ALA A 362 14.80 -42.10 -35.10
N GLY A 363 15.12 -42.04 -33.80
CA GLY A 363 15.56 -40.82 -33.14
C GLY A 363 16.52 -41.03 -31.96
N TYR A 364 17.34 -40.01 -31.70
CA TYR A 364 18.29 -39.99 -30.58
C TYR A 364 18.05 -38.73 -29.73
N GLN A 365 18.05 -38.92 -28.41
CA GLN A 365 17.90 -37.86 -27.42
C GLN A 365 19.01 -37.97 -26.39
N GLY A 366 19.52 -36.82 -25.92
CA GLY A 366 20.67 -36.80 -25.00
C GLY A 366 21.98 -37.24 -25.67
N THR A 367 23.02 -37.44 -24.87
CA THR A 367 24.33 -37.91 -25.35
C THR A 367 24.41 -39.42 -25.26
N LEU A 368 24.74 -40.09 -26.36
CA LEU A 368 24.88 -41.54 -26.47
C LEU A 368 26.33 -41.92 -26.86
N PRO A 369 27.19 -42.30 -25.90
CA PRO A 369 28.51 -42.82 -26.18
C PRO A 369 28.43 -44.21 -26.84
N LEU A 370 29.17 -44.41 -27.93
CA LEU A 370 29.37 -45.72 -28.56
C LEU A 370 30.86 -46.05 -28.60
N SER A 371 31.24 -47.29 -28.29
CA SER A 371 32.63 -47.75 -28.38
C SER A 371 32.74 -49.16 -28.92
N ALA A 372 33.58 -49.36 -29.93
CA ALA A 372 33.92 -50.66 -30.50
C ALA A 372 35.42 -50.71 -30.84
N VAL A 373 36.25 -50.20 -29.94
CA VAL A 373 37.69 -50.01 -30.08
C VAL A 373 38.41 -51.36 -29.97
N GLY A 374 39.44 -51.55 -30.80
CA GLY A 374 40.31 -52.73 -30.73
C GLY A 374 41.20 -52.70 -29.49
N GLY A 375 41.53 -53.87 -28.95
CA GLY A 375 42.31 -53.99 -27.72
C GLY A 375 43.79 -53.68 -27.89
N ASN A 376 44.44 -53.33 -26.79
CA ASN A 376 45.87 -53.09 -26.70
C ASN A 376 46.68 -54.38 -26.89
N GLY A 377 47.74 -54.31 -27.69
CA GLY A 377 48.70 -55.39 -27.86
C GLY A 377 49.58 -55.57 -26.61
N GLY A 378 50.03 -56.80 -26.39
CA GLY A 378 50.81 -57.18 -25.22
C GLY A 378 52.20 -56.56 -25.21
N ASN A 379 52.55 -55.96 -24.08
CA ASN A 379 53.90 -55.45 -23.84
C ASN A 379 54.89 -56.61 -23.61
N THR A 380 56.17 -56.37 -23.89
CA THR A 380 57.24 -57.37 -23.66
C THR A 380 58.19 -56.93 -22.56
N THR A 381 58.81 -57.90 -21.89
CA THR A 381 59.86 -57.68 -20.88
C THR A 381 61.08 -58.55 -21.18
N GLY A 382 62.26 -58.13 -20.73
CA GLY A 382 63.52 -58.88 -20.91
C GLY A 382 64.57 -58.11 -21.69
N THR A 383 65.64 -58.81 -22.10
CA THR A 383 66.78 -58.20 -22.82
C THR A 383 66.54 -58.04 -24.32
N ASP A 384 65.57 -58.78 -24.88
CA ASP A 384 65.17 -58.66 -26.27
C ASP A 384 64.16 -57.53 -26.44
N THR A 385 64.36 -56.66 -27.43
CA THR A 385 63.52 -55.48 -27.71
C THR A 385 62.49 -55.72 -28.81
N THR A 386 62.37 -56.95 -29.30
CA THR A 386 61.45 -57.37 -30.37
C THR A 386 60.27 -58.17 -29.80
N GLY A 387 59.34 -58.63 -30.64
CA GLY A 387 58.26 -59.52 -30.19
C GLY A 387 57.05 -58.88 -29.50
N MET A 388 56.88 -57.56 -29.60
CA MET A 388 55.72 -56.87 -29.03
C MET A 388 54.41 -57.28 -29.72
N GLY A 389 53.31 -57.34 -28.98
CA GLY A 389 52.00 -57.71 -29.53
C GLY A 389 51.40 -56.61 -30.41
N GLY A 390 50.73 -57.00 -31.49
CA GLY A 390 49.98 -56.07 -32.34
C GLY A 390 48.67 -55.60 -31.68
N ALA A 391 48.31 -54.34 -31.87
CA ALA A 391 46.99 -53.83 -31.49
C ALA A 391 45.86 -54.47 -32.31
N GLY A 392 44.68 -54.57 -31.70
CA GLY A 392 43.46 -54.97 -32.40
C GLY A 392 42.93 -53.88 -33.32
N GLY A 393 42.27 -54.30 -34.40
CA GLY A 393 41.53 -53.41 -35.29
C GLY A 393 40.18 -53.03 -34.71
N GLY A 394 39.69 -51.84 -35.03
CA GLY A 394 38.39 -51.35 -34.60
C GLY A 394 37.19 -52.04 -35.27
N GLY A 395 36.06 -51.98 -34.56
CA GLY A 395 34.76 -52.48 -34.95
C GLY A 395 33.98 -51.56 -35.88
N ILE A 396 32.66 -51.79 -35.95
CA ILE A 396 31.73 -50.98 -36.74
C ILE A 396 30.61 -50.40 -35.88
N TYR A 397 30.27 -49.14 -36.16
CA TYR A 397 29.00 -48.52 -35.78
C TYR A 397 28.12 -48.45 -37.04
N TRP A 398 27.14 -49.35 -37.19
CA TRP A 398 26.24 -49.34 -38.34
C TRP A 398 24.90 -48.77 -37.92
N LEU A 399 24.58 -47.59 -38.46
CA LEU A 399 23.44 -46.79 -38.03
C LEU A 399 22.43 -46.61 -39.18
N ALA A 400 21.15 -46.61 -38.84
CA ALA A 400 20.09 -46.34 -39.80
C ALA A 400 19.86 -44.83 -39.94
N GLY A 401 19.73 -44.35 -41.19
CA GLY A 401 19.56 -42.94 -41.52
C GLY A 401 20.88 -42.18 -41.67
N ASP A 402 20.78 -40.89 -42.01
CA ASP A 402 21.93 -40.03 -42.34
C ASP A 402 22.30 -39.05 -41.21
N THR A 403 21.49 -38.96 -40.15
CA THR A 403 21.69 -37.99 -39.06
C THR A 403 21.49 -38.63 -37.69
N HIS A 404 22.48 -38.49 -36.82
CA HIS A 404 22.54 -39.17 -35.52
C HIS A 404 22.82 -38.16 -34.39
N PRO A 405 21.87 -37.25 -34.07
CA PRO A 405 22.10 -36.19 -33.10
C PRO A 405 22.40 -36.76 -31.71
N GLY A 406 23.47 -36.29 -31.07
CA GLY A 406 23.85 -36.74 -29.73
C GLY A 406 24.58 -38.08 -29.66
N VAL A 407 24.69 -38.81 -30.78
CA VAL A 407 25.55 -40.00 -30.86
C VAL A 407 27.02 -39.56 -30.88
N VAL A 408 27.83 -40.14 -29.99
CA VAL A 408 29.26 -39.85 -29.83
C VAL A 408 30.05 -41.15 -29.96
N PRO A 409 30.41 -41.57 -31.19
CA PRO A 409 31.23 -42.74 -31.40
C PRO A 409 32.69 -42.47 -31.03
N ASP A 410 33.33 -43.44 -30.37
CA ASP A 410 34.77 -43.40 -30.13
C ASP A 410 35.54 -43.88 -31.37
N TYR A 411 36.45 -43.03 -31.84
CA TYR A 411 37.37 -43.31 -32.95
C TYR A 411 38.81 -43.48 -32.48
N SER A 412 39.01 -43.73 -31.18
CA SER A 412 40.29 -44.13 -30.64
C SER A 412 40.71 -45.50 -31.18
N THR A 413 41.99 -45.83 -30.99
CA THR A 413 42.58 -47.08 -31.44
C THR A 413 43.16 -47.80 -30.25
N GLY A 414 43.16 -49.13 -30.29
CA GLY A 414 44.07 -49.91 -29.46
C GLY A 414 45.52 -49.46 -29.70
N SER A 415 46.37 -49.65 -28.70
CA SER A 415 47.79 -49.32 -28.75
C SER A 415 48.62 -50.56 -29.03
N ASN A 416 49.65 -50.40 -29.85
CA ASN A 416 50.63 -51.47 -30.05
C ASN A 416 51.37 -51.75 -28.74
N GLY A 417 51.71 -53.01 -28.49
CA GLY A 417 52.55 -53.37 -27.36
C GLY A 417 53.91 -52.65 -27.45
N ILE A 418 54.50 -52.36 -26.30
CA ILE A 418 55.82 -51.75 -26.20
C ILE A 418 56.79 -52.65 -25.44
N HIS A 419 58.08 -52.40 -25.63
CA HIS A 419 59.11 -52.92 -24.74
C HIS A 419 59.29 -51.97 -23.55
N ILE A 420 59.15 -52.48 -22.33
CA ILE A 420 59.01 -51.64 -21.13
C ILE A 420 60.30 -50.95 -20.63
N SER A 421 61.49 -51.30 -21.15
CA SER A 421 62.78 -50.82 -20.62
C SER A 421 63.71 -50.12 -21.62
N VAL A 422 63.30 -49.94 -22.88
CA VAL A 422 64.07 -49.25 -23.94
C VAL A 422 63.12 -48.31 -24.73
N PRO A 423 63.56 -47.12 -25.22
CA PRO A 423 62.74 -46.30 -26.13
C PRO A 423 62.27 -47.13 -27.34
N PRO A 424 61.06 -46.86 -27.88
CA PRO A 424 60.37 -47.76 -28.79
C PRO A 424 61.25 -48.12 -29.99
N TYR A 425 61.57 -49.41 -30.10
CA TYR A 425 62.03 -50.04 -31.33
C TYR A 425 60.99 -49.77 -32.44
N ALA A 426 61.38 -49.86 -33.72
CA ALA A 426 60.57 -49.44 -34.87
C ALA A 426 59.08 -49.74 -34.66
N PRO A 427 58.20 -48.71 -34.63
CA PRO A 427 56.82 -48.92 -34.23
C PRO A 427 56.16 -49.89 -35.21
N LEU A 428 55.39 -50.84 -34.66
CA LEU A 428 54.47 -51.63 -35.47
C LEU A 428 53.56 -50.69 -36.28
N GLU A 429 52.93 -51.23 -37.33
CA GLU A 429 51.99 -50.45 -38.15
C GLU A 429 50.96 -49.72 -37.29
N SER A 430 50.55 -48.54 -37.74
CA SER A 430 49.58 -47.75 -36.97
C SER A 430 48.25 -48.52 -36.88
N PRO A 431 47.69 -48.65 -35.67
CA PRO A 431 46.40 -49.29 -35.47
C PRO A 431 45.29 -48.48 -36.14
N ASN A 432 44.25 -49.20 -36.59
CA ASN A 432 43.13 -48.59 -37.29
C ASN A 432 41.93 -48.44 -36.35
N PRO A 433 41.21 -47.31 -36.41
CA PRO A 433 40.07 -47.06 -35.54
C PRO A 433 38.82 -47.84 -35.99
N PRO A 434 37.76 -47.83 -35.18
CA PRO A 434 36.43 -48.23 -35.61
C PRO A 434 35.92 -47.36 -36.77
N PHE A 435 34.90 -47.83 -37.47
CA PHE A 435 34.27 -47.12 -38.58
C PHE A 435 32.77 -46.96 -38.38
N GLN A 436 32.23 -45.78 -38.69
CA GLN A 436 30.79 -45.56 -38.74
C GLN A 436 30.30 -45.67 -40.17
N GLN A 437 29.29 -46.50 -40.38
CA GLN A 437 28.57 -46.64 -41.63
C GLN A 437 27.11 -46.21 -41.41
N ASP A 438 26.65 -45.34 -42.28
CA ASP A 438 25.28 -44.82 -42.32
C ASP A 438 24.62 -45.43 -43.55
N ASP A 439 23.44 -46.06 -43.38
CA ASP A 439 22.62 -46.78 -44.38
C ASP A 439 22.13 -48.17 -43.90
N LEU A 440 22.15 -48.45 -42.60
CA LEU A 440 21.74 -49.76 -42.09
C LEU A 440 20.33 -50.14 -42.56
N VAL A 441 20.20 -51.34 -43.14
CA VAL A 441 18.92 -52.00 -43.38
C VAL A 441 18.91 -53.31 -42.59
N THR A 442 18.06 -53.38 -41.56
CA THR A 442 17.97 -54.61 -40.77
C THR A 442 17.12 -55.69 -41.47
N PRO A 443 17.54 -56.96 -41.45
CA PRO A 443 16.85 -58.06 -42.10
C PRO A 443 15.64 -58.56 -41.28
N LEU A 444 14.59 -57.74 -41.22
CA LEU A 444 13.28 -58.08 -40.64
C LEU A 444 12.46 -58.93 -41.64
N LYS A 445 12.14 -60.18 -41.29
CA LYS A 445 11.45 -61.14 -42.19
C LYS A 445 10.16 -61.66 -41.57
N GLY A 446 9.08 -61.65 -42.37
CA GLY A 446 7.78 -62.20 -41.98
C GLY A 446 6.95 -61.33 -41.04
N PHE A 447 7.44 -60.15 -40.64
CA PHE A 447 6.69 -59.22 -39.80
C PHE A 447 7.10 -57.77 -40.07
N LEU A 448 6.29 -56.84 -39.58
CA LEU A 448 6.55 -55.40 -39.63
C LEU A 448 6.83 -54.89 -38.22
N PHE A 449 7.66 -53.87 -38.12
CA PHE A 449 7.84 -53.09 -36.91
C PHE A 449 7.17 -51.73 -37.12
N ASN A 450 6.00 -51.53 -36.49
CA ASN A 450 5.20 -50.31 -36.56
C ASN A 450 5.31 -49.48 -35.26
N PRO A 451 6.42 -48.74 -35.08
CA PRO A 451 6.62 -47.86 -33.94
C PRO A 451 5.67 -46.65 -33.98
N VAL A 452 5.26 -46.21 -32.79
CA VAL A 452 4.39 -45.04 -32.57
C VAL A 452 4.84 -44.29 -31.32
N PRO A 453 4.64 -42.95 -31.26
CA PRO A 453 5.16 -42.12 -30.18
C PRO A 453 4.50 -42.44 -28.83
N SER A 454 4.96 -41.74 -27.80
CA SER A 454 4.45 -41.90 -26.45
C SER A 454 3.06 -41.31 -26.22
N GLU A 455 2.42 -41.75 -25.14
CA GLU A 455 1.15 -41.21 -24.64
C GLU A 455 1.34 -39.79 -24.07
N TYR A 456 0.33 -38.93 -24.19
CA TYR A 456 0.37 -37.54 -23.72
C TYR A 456 -1.00 -37.08 -23.17
N THR A 457 -0.99 -35.93 -22.49
CA THR A 457 -2.19 -35.37 -21.84
C THR A 457 -2.49 -33.97 -22.38
N VAL A 458 -3.78 -33.69 -22.61
CA VAL A 458 -4.31 -32.38 -22.98
C VAL A 458 -5.46 -31.97 -22.05
N CYS A 459 -5.78 -30.67 -22.01
CA CYS A 459 -6.99 -30.21 -21.35
C CYS A 459 -8.21 -30.41 -22.27
N SER A 460 -9.40 -30.55 -21.70
CA SER A 460 -10.65 -30.69 -22.45
C SER A 460 -10.78 -29.63 -23.53
N ASP A 461 -11.25 -30.07 -24.71
CA ASP A 461 -11.56 -29.24 -25.88
C ASP A 461 -10.36 -28.47 -26.44
N GLN A 462 -9.15 -28.81 -26.00
CA GLN A 462 -7.92 -28.38 -26.65
C GLN A 462 -7.55 -29.32 -27.79
N ASP A 463 -7.05 -28.72 -28.87
CA ASP A 463 -6.48 -29.42 -30.01
C ASP A 463 -5.11 -30.00 -29.63
N PRO A 464 -4.96 -31.34 -29.57
CA PRO A 464 -3.66 -31.95 -29.30
C PRO A 464 -2.70 -31.76 -30.46
N GLU A 465 -1.40 -31.77 -30.19
CA GLU A 465 -0.41 -31.84 -31.27
C GLU A 465 -0.59 -33.13 -32.11
N PRO A 466 -0.31 -33.07 -33.43
CA PRO A 466 -0.36 -34.24 -34.29
C PRO A 466 0.51 -35.38 -33.79
N ILE A 467 0.00 -36.60 -33.91
CA ILE A 467 0.71 -37.84 -33.68
C ILE A 467 1.69 -38.06 -34.84
N ILE A 468 2.93 -37.63 -34.64
CA ILE A 468 4.04 -37.86 -35.56
C ILE A 468 4.65 -39.24 -35.27
N THR A 469 4.71 -40.08 -36.29
CA THR A 469 5.17 -41.46 -36.20
C THR A 469 6.47 -41.67 -36.95
N SER A 470 7.28 -42.61 -36.49
CA SER A 470 8.48 -43.04 -37.20
C SER A 470 8.15 -43.96 -38.38
N GLU A 471 9.12 -44.04 -39.30
CA GLU A 471 9.04 -44.93 -40.46
C GLU A 471 8.96 -46.40 -40.02
N PRO A 472 7.97 -47.17 -40.50
CA PRO A 472 7.91 -48.59 -40.24
C PRO A 472 9.06 -49.36 -40.90
N LYS A 473 9.36 -50.53 -40.34
CA LYS A 473 10.47 -51.39 -40.78
C LYS A 473 9.96 -52.80 -41.13
N GLY A 474 10.66 -53.47 -42.05
CA GLY A 474 10.29 -54.79 -42.56
C GLY A 474 9.21 -54.76 -43.63
N GLY A 475 8.99 -55.88 -44.33
CA GLY A 475 8.05 -55.95 -45.45
C GLY A 475 8.51 -55.24 -46.73
N ASP A 476 7.59 -55.06 -47.67
CA ASP A 476 7.83 -54.51 -49.00
C ASP A 476 7.11 -53.17 -49.16
N LEU A 477 7.84 -52.16 -49.65
CA LEU A 477 7.26 -50.87 -50.04
C LEU A 477 6.34 -51.00 -51.27
N PRO A 478 5.37 -50.10 -51.47
CA PRO A 478 4.98 -49.01 -50.56
C PRO A 478 4.09 -49.51 -49.40
N TYR A 479 4.17 -48.84 -48.25
CA TYR A 479 3.24 -49.05 -47.14
C TYR A 479 1.93 -48.30 -47.36
N THR A 480 0.85 -48.83 -46.79
CA THR A 480 -0.42 -48.09 -46.62
C THR A 480 -0.85 -48.15 -45.16
N TYR A 481 -1.54 -47.11 -44.72
CA TYR A 481 -1.89 -46.90 -43.31
C TYR A 481 -3.40 -46.78 -43.15
N GLN A 482 -3.89 -47.16 -41.97
CA GLN A 482 -5.24 -46.87 -41.50
C GLN A 482 -5.16 -46.54 -40.00
N TRP A 483 -5.65 -45.37 -39.62
CA TRP A 483 -5.80 -45.04 -38.20
C TRP A 483 -7.12 -45.58 -37.65
N ILE A 484 -7.04 -46.15 -36.45
CA ILE A 484 -8.20 -46.62 -35.70
C ILE A 484 -8.21 -45.95 -34.34
N ASP A 485 -9.39 -45.62 -33.84
CA ASP A 485 -9.58 -45.02 -32.53
C ASP A 485 -10.44 -45.88 -31.61
N SER A 486 -10.33 -45.59 -30.32
CA SER A 486 -11.19 -46.13 -29.28
C SER A 486 -11.28 -45.11 -28.16
N SER A 487 -12.46 -44.68 -27.76
CA SER A 487 -12.65 -43.81 -26.59
C SER A 487 -13.22 -44.59 -25.39
N SER A 488 -13.20 -43.96 -24.22
CA SER A 488 -13.87 -44.48 -23.01
C SER A 488 -15.38 -44.68 -23.21
N THR A 489 -15.98 -43.96 -24.16
CA THR A 489 -17.40 -44.04 -24.50
C THR A 489 -17.68 -45.08 -25.58
N GLN A 490 -16.74 -45.30 -26.51
CA GLN A 490 -16.84 -46.30 -27.57
C GLN A 490 -16.55 -47.71 -27.02
N ASN A 491 -15.44 -47.91 -26.30
CA ASN A 491 -14.99 -49.21 -25.77
C ASN A 491 -14.77 -50.34 -26.83
N PHE A 492 -14.61 -49.98 -28.10
CA PHE A 492 -14.14 -50.85 -29.18
C PHE A 492 -13.27 -50.04 -30.17
N TRP A 493 -12.57 -50.71 -31.08
CA TRP A 493 -11.73 -50.06 -32.10
C TRP A 493 -12.50 -49.91 -33.42
N ASP A 494 -12.54 -48.72 -33.99
CA ASP A 494 -13.11 -48.44 -35.33
C ASP A 494 -12.13 -47.71 -36.24
N ASP A 495 -12.36 -47.81 -37.56
CA ASP A 495 -11.64 -47.03 -38.56
C ASP A 495 -12.00 -45.54 -38.47
N ILE A 496 -10.98 -44.69 -38.38
CA ILE A 496 -11.13 -43.26 -38.60
C ILE A 496 -11.22 -43.04 -40.11
N VAL A 497 -12.42 -42.68 -40.56
CA VAL A 497 -12.77 -42.67 -41.98
C VAL A 497 -11.91 -41.68 -42.76
N GLY A 498 -11.13 -42.19 -43.72
CA GLY A 498 -10.29 -41.38 -44.61
C GLY A 498 -8.88 -41.11 -44.10
N GLU A 499 -8.55 -41.55 -42.88
CA GLU A 499 -7.26 -41.29 -42.25
C GLU A 499 -6.24 -42.37 -42.60
N THR A 500 -5.67 -42.23 -43.81
CA THR A 500 -4.69 -43.17 -44.38
C THR A 500 -3.26 -42.61 -44.45
N ASN A 501 -3.02 -41.48 -43.79
CA ASN A 501 -1.70 -40.87 -43.72
C ASN A 501 -0.82 -41.57 -42.69
N ARG A 502 0.51 -41.44 -42.86
CA ARG A 502 1.49 -42.00 -41.92
C ARG A 502 1.30 -41.43 -40.51
N ASP A 503 1.18 -40.11 -40.43
CA ASP A 503 0.94 -39.32 -39.23
C ASP A 503 -0.55 -38.96 -39.13
N TYR A 504 -1.04 -38.63 -37.92
CA TYR A 504 -2.45 -38.33 -37.68
C TYR A 504 -2.64 -37.14 -36.75
N ASP A 505 -3.60 -36.29 -37.05
CA ASP A 505 -4.00 -35.16 -36.21
C ASP A 505 -5.39 -35.42 -35.61
N PRO A 506 -5.51 -35.70 -34.30
CA PRO A 506 -6.78 -36.01 -33.65
C PRO A 506 -7.84 -34.91 -33.71
N GLY A 507 -7.46 -33.64 -33.85
CA GLY A 507 -8.36 -32.52 -33.58
C GLY A 507 -8.73 -32.38 -32.08
N PRO A 508 -9.54 -31.38 -31.69
CA PRO A 508 -9.96 -31.17 -30.30
C PRO A 508 -10.67 -32.37 -29.66
N LEU A 509 -10.27 -32.72 -28.44
CA LEU A 509 -10.81 -33.87 -27.69
C LEU A 509 -11.49 -33.45 -26.39
N SER A 510 -12.70 -33.95 -26.15
CA SER A 510 -13.43 -33.79 -24.88
C SER A 510 -13.28 -35.00 -23.94
N ASP A 511 -12.84 -36.15 -24.47
CA ASP A 511 -12.71 -37.41 -23.75
C ASP A 511 -11.37 -38.09 -24.07
N THR A 512 -10.87 -38.84 -23.09
CA THR A 512 -9.67 -39.67 -23.29
C THR A 512 -9.90 -40.65 -24.44
N THR A 513 -9.04 -40.54 -25.46
CA THR A 513 -9.14 -41.31 -26.69
C THR A 513 -7.84 -42.04 -26.96
N TYR A 514 -7.95 -43.28 -27.41
CA TYR A 514 -6.86 -44.17 -27.73
C TYR A 514 -6.75 -44.31 -29.25
N TYR A 515 -5.55 -44.27 -29.78
CA TYR A 515 -5.27 -44.42 -31.21
C TYR A 515 -4.34 -45.60 -31.47
N ARG A 516 -4.52 -46.23 -32.62
CA ARG A 516 -3.58 -47.20 -33.19
C ARG A 516 -3.47 -46.97 -34.69
N ARG A 517 -2.29 -47.28 -35.22
CA ARG A 517 -2.04 -47.31 -36.65
C ARG A 517 -1.99 -48.75 -37.11
N ILE A 518 -2.83 -49.13 -38.06
CA ILE A 518 -2.69 -50.36 -38.83
C ILE A 518 -1.81 -50.06 -40.02
N LEU A 519 -0.78 -50.88 -40.20
CA LEU A 519 0.17 -50.82 -41.29
C LEU A 519 -0.04 -52.02 -42.21
N TYR A 520 -0.14 -51.77 -43.49
CA TYR A 520 -0.19 -52.79 -44.54
C TYR A 520 1.02 -52.66 -45.44
N SER A 521 1.74 -53.76 -45.60
CA SER A 521 2.85 -53.91 -46.53
C SER A 521 2.37 -54.44 -47.88
N ASN A 522 3.09 -54.12 -48.96
CA ASN A 522 2.73 -54.53 -50.33
C ASN A 522 2.77 -56.07 -50.53
N ASN A 523 3.52 -56.78 -49.68
CA ASN A 523 3.57 -58.25 -49.66
C ASN A 523 2.48 -58.90 -48.79
N GLY A 524 1.52 -58.14 -48.27
CA GLY A 524 0.37 -58.65 -47.52
C GLY A 524 0.60 -58.81 -46.01
N LEU A 525 1.78 -58.44 -45.48
CA LEU A 525 1.99 -58.36 -44.03
C LEU A 525 1.17 -57.21 -43.44
N ILE A 526 0.63 -57.44 -42.24
CA ILE A 526 -0.18 -56.48 -41.49
C ILE A 526 0.38 -56.39 -40.07
N ASP A 527 0.56 -55.18 -39.57
CA ASP A 527 0.91 -54.95 -38.17
C ASP A 527 0.07 -53.83 -37.56
N THR A 528 -0.31 -54.02 -36.31
CA THR A 528 -1.08 -53.02 -35.55
C THR A 528 -0.19 -52.47 -34.46
N SER A 529 -0.01 -51.15 -34.45
CA SER A 529 0.85 -50.49 -33.46
C SER A 529 0.37 -50.75 -32.02
N PHE A 530 1.24 -50.46 -31.07
CA PHE A 530 0.81 -50.24 -29.68
C PHE A 530 -0.23 -49.12 -29.63
N ARG A 531 -1.08 -49.14 -28.59
CA ARG A 531 -2.01 -48.03 -28.38
C ARG A 531 -1.24 -46.77 -28.00
N ILE A 532 -1.77 -45.63 -28.43
CA ILE A 532 -1.39 -44.29 -28.01
C ILE A 532 -2.58 -43.75 -27.23
N ALA A 533 -2.40 -43.40 -25.96
CA ALA A 533 -3.44 -42.78 -25.17
C ALA A 533 -3.26 -41.26 -25.20
N VAL A 534 -4.33 -40.55 -25.56
CA VAL A 534 -4.44 -39.10 -25.38
C VAL A 534 -5.38 -38.87 -24.20
N TYR A 535 -4.79 -38.63 -23.03
CA TYR A 535 -5.55 -38.40 -21.80
C TYR A 535 -6.10 -36.98 -21.82
N VAL A 536 -7.41 -36.85 -21.58
CA VAL A 536 -8.07 -35.54 -21.47
C VAL A 536 -8.35 -35.26 -20.00
N HIS A 537 -7.76 -34.19 -19.47
CA HIS A 537 -8.12 -33.67 -18.16
C HIS A 537 -9.40 -32.81 -18.27
N PRO A 538 -10.37 -32.98 -17.35
CA PRO A 538 -11.50 -32.08 -17.23
C PRO A 538 -11.06 -30.62 -17.17
N GLU A 539 -11.78 -29.74 -17.86
CA GLU A 539 -11.56 -28.29 -17.77
C GLU A 539 -11.68 -27.79 -16.32
N ILE A 540 -10.94 -26.73 -15.98
CA ILE A 540 -11.06 -26.10 -14.66
C ILE A 540 -12.36 -25.30 -14.63
N THR A 541 -13.17 -25.51 -13.58
CA THR A 541 -14.46 -24.84 -13.38
C THR A 541 -14.49 -24.10 -12.05
N GLY A 542 -15.35 -23.08 -11.93
CA GLY A 542 -15.54 -22.36 -10.67
C GLY A 542 -14.42 -21.38 -10.29
N ASN A 543 -13.47 -21.09 -11.19
CA ASN A 543 -12.37 -20.13 -10.97
C ASN A 543 -12.82 -18.67 -11.13
N ALA A 544 -13.94 -18.29 -10.52
CA ALA A 544 -14.38 -16.89 -10.44
C ALA A 544 -13.89 -16.25 -9.12
N ILE A 545 -13.51 -14.97 -9.18
CA ILE A 545 -13.20 -14.13 -8.02
C ILE A 545 -14.49 -13.44 -7.60
N ALA A 546 -14.78 -13.44 -6.29
CA ALA A 546 -15.95 -12.77 -5.71
C ALA A 546 -15.88 -11.24 -5.83
N ALA A 547 -17.03 -10.59 -5.66
CA ALA A 547 -17.32 -9.21 -6.03
C ALA A 547 -16.33 -8.13 -5.55
N ASN A 548 -16.38 -7.01 -6.27
CA ASN A 548 -15.52 -5.84 -6.20
C ASN A 548 -15.48 -5.10 -4.86
N ASP A 549 -14.35 -4.42 -4.65
CA ASP A 549 -14.14 -3.53 -3.51
C ASP A 549 -13.95 -2.07 -3.98
N THR A 550 -14.37 -1.12 -3.14
CA THR A 550 -14.08 0.30 -3.30
C THR A 550 -13.40 0.78 -2.03
N VAL A 551 -12.18 1.30 -2.16
CA VAL A 551 -11.35 1.72 -1.04
C VAL A 551 -10.93 3.18 -1.16
N CYS A 552 -10.64 3.85 -0.05
CA CYS A 552 -9.97 5.14 -0.07
C CYS A 552 -8.48 4.98 -0.37
N SER A 553 -7.87 5.96 -1.03
CA SER A 553 -6.43 5.97 -1.31
C SER A 553 -5.62 5.85 -0.03
N GLY A 554 -4.75 4.83 0.02
CA GLY A 554 -3.94 4.47 1.17
C GLY A 554 -4.55 3.37 2.05
N ASN A 555 -5.71 2.80 1.69
CA ASN A 555 -6.31 1.65 2.37
C ASN A 555 -6.19 0.38 1.51
N SER A 556 -6.19 -0.77 2.19
CA SER A 556 -6.21 -2.10 1.58
C SER A 556 -7.64 -2.57 1.29
N PRO A 557 -7.87 -3.30 0.18
CA PRO A 557 -9.14 -3.98 -0.06
C PRO A 557 -9.30 -5.20 0.84
N ASN A 558 -10.52 -5.72 0.89
CA ASN A 558 -10.85 -6.99 1.52
C ASN A 558 -10.12 -8.16 0.84
N LEU A 559 -9.98 -9.26 1.58
CA LEU A 559 -9.39 -10.51 1.08
C LEU A 559 -10.14 -10.99 -0.18
N PHE A 560 -9.44 -11.16 -1.29
CA PHE A 560 -10.01 -11.77 -2.47
C PHE A 560 -10.24 -13.27 -2.22
N VAL A 561 -11.46 -13.73 -2.47
CA VAL A 561 -11.89 -15.12 -2.31
C VAL A 561 -12.56 -15.64 -3.58
N SER A 562 -12.64 -16.97 -3.73
CA SER A 562 -13.38 -17.58 -4.83
C SER A 562 -14.89 -17.45 -4.63
N ASP A 563 -15.61 -17.16 -5.71
CA ASP A 563 -17.09 -17.13 -5.71
C ASP A 563 -17.70 -18.55 -5.67
N ALA A 564 -16.95 -19.56 -6.12
CA ALA A 564 -17.35 -20.96 -6.08
C ALA A 564 -16.18 -21.87 -5.70
N THR A 565 -16.48 -23.14 -5.39
CA THR A 565 -15.45 -24.17 -5.25
C THR A 565 -14.82 -24.45 -6.61
N ILE A 566 -13.50 -24.31 -6.71
CA ILE A 566 -12.75 -24.59 -7.93
C ILE A 566 -12.66 -26.10 -8.10
N GLY A 567 -13.05 -26.59 -9.27
CA GLY A 567 -13.08 -28.01 -9.62
C GLY A 567 -12.51 -28.27 -11.00
N GLY A 568 -12.62 -29.51 -11.47
CA GLY A 568 -12.02 -29.97 -12.72
C GLY A 568 -10.61 -30.52 -12.54
N GLY A 569 -9.80 -30.49 -13.60
CA GLY A 569 -8.46 -31.06 -13.60
C GLY A 569 -8.44 -32.59 -13.40
N PRO A 570 -7.24 -33.19 -13.28
CA PRO A 570 -7.12 -34.62 -13.06
C PRO A 570 -7.72 -35.06 -11.72
N SER A 571 -8.27 -36.28 -11.68
CA SER A 571 -8.80 -36.86 -10.43
C SER A 571 -7.70 -36.95 -9.35
N GLY A 572 -7.90 -36.27 -8.22
CA GLY A 572 -6.91 -36.16 -7.15
C GLY A 572 -5.79 -35.16 -7.42
N GLY A 573 -5.91 -34.35 -8.47
CA GLY A 573 -5.02 -33.25 -8.78
C GLY A 573 -5.07 -32.15 -7.73
N THR A 574 -3.94 -31.50 -7.49
CA THR A 574 -3.86 -30.26 -6.72
C THR A 574 -4.05 -29.07 -7.64
N PHE A 575 -4.53 -27.96 -7.08
CA PHE A 575 -4.64 -26.69 -7.77
C PHE A 575 -3.55 -25.75 -7.28
N THR A 576 -2.99 -24.96 -8.17
CA THR A 576 -2.14 -23.83 -7.81
C THR A 576 -2.63 -22.57 -8.51
N TYR A 577 -2.35 -21.41 -7.91
CA TYR A 577 -2.91 -20.14 -8.33
C TYR A 577 -1.81 -19.10 -8.53
N VAL A 578 -1.90 -18.36 -9.62
CA VAL A 578 -1.08 -17.17 -9.88
C VAL A 578 -2.00 -15.98 -9.90
N TRP A 579 -1.77 -15.05 -8.98
CA TRP A 579 -2.51 -13.78 -8.96
C TRP A 579 -1.78 -12.75 -9.81
N GLN A 580 -2.55 -12.03 -10.62
CA GLN A 580 -2.05 -10.98 -11.49
C GLN A 580 -2.81 -9.69 -11.21
N HIS A 581 -2.11 -8.56 -11.32
CA HIS A 581 -2.73 -7.24 -11.27
C HIS A 581 -2.46 -6.41 -12.53
N MET A 582 -3.23 -5.36 -12.72
CA MET A 582 -3.01 -4.32 -13.71
C MET A 582 -3.43 -2.97 -13.11
N PRO A 583 -2.50 -2.22 -12.51
CA PRO A 583 -2.78 -0.86 -12.04
C PRO A 583 -3.16 0.06 -13.21
N ASP A 584 -4.07 1.01 -12.98
CA ASP A 584 -4.48 1.97 -14.00
C ASP A 584 -3.26 2.67 -14.62
N GLY A 585 -3.15 2.61 -15.96
CA GLY A 585 -2.04 3.18 -16.72
C GLY A 585 -0.86 2.22 -16.98
N SER A 586 -0.84 1.01 -16.41
CA SER A 586 0.23 0.03 -16.67
C SER A 586 0.13 -0.65 -18.04
N GLY A 587 -1.09 -0.86 -18.56
CA GLY A 587 -1.37 -1.41 -19.89
C GLY A 587 -1.21 -2.93 -20.04
N SER A 588 -0.70 -3.64 -19.03
CA SER A 588 -0.54 -5.10 -19.05
C SER A 588 -0.61 -5.72 -17.66
N TYR A 589 -1.09 -6.96 -17.56
CA TYR A 589 -1.08 -7.72 -16.31
C TYR A 589 0.35 -8.14 -15.94
N SER A 590 0.70 -8.05 -14.66
CA SER A 590 1.93 -8.61 -14.07
C SER A 590 1.63 -9.53 -12.90
N ASP A 591 2.48 -10.56 -12.73
CA ASP A 591 2.37 -11.54 -11.65
C ASP A 591 2.69 -10.90 -10.30
N LEU A 592 1.76 -11.04 -9.35
CA LEU A 592 1.92 -10.65 -7.95
C LEU A 592 2.55 -11.76 -7.12
N THR A 593 2.29 -13.01 -7.50
CA THR A 593 2.74 -14.22 -6.79
C THR A 593 3.30 -15.22 -7.78
N ILE A 594 4.24 -16.07 -7.34
CA ILE A 594 4.84 -17.07 -8.23
C ILE A 594 3.87 -18.25 -8.42
N ARG A 595 3.40 -18.86 -7.31
CA ARG A 595 2.33 -19.88 -7.25
C ARG A 595 1.87 -20.03 -5.79
N LEU A 596 0.58 -19.96 -5.54
CA LEU A 596 -0.06 -20.22 -4.24
C LEU A 596 -0.83 -21.54 -4.26
N GLU A 597 -0.92 -22.21 -3.11
CA GLU A 597 -1.79 -23.39 -2.91
C GLU A 597 -3.21 -22.99 -2.48
N GLU A 598 -3.36 -21.80 -1.89
CA GLU A 598 -4.64 -21.24 -1.49
C GLU A 598 -5.22 -20.36 -2.61
N PRO A 599 -6.54 -20.45 -2.88
CA PRO A 599 -7.19 -19.66 -3.92
C PRO A 599 -7.43 -18.20 -3.50
N THR A 600 -6.97 -17.76 -2.33
CA THR A 600 -7.22 -16.41 -1.80
C THR A 600 -5.99 -15.51 -1.95
N TYR A 601 -6.21 -14.19 -1.93
CA TYR A 601 -5.11 -13.21 -1.97
C TYR A 601 -5.47 -11.94 -1.19
N GLN A 602 -4.57 -11.48 -0.34
CA GLN A 602 -4.71 -10.22 0.39
C GLN A 602 -3.75 -9.20 -0.21
N GLU A 603 -4.28 -8.14 -0.78
CA GLU A 603 -3.51 -7.00 -1.26
C GLU A 603 -3.20 -6.01 -0.12
N GLY A 604 -2.11 -5.27 -0.26
CA GLY A 604 -1.76 -4.16 0.61
C GLY A 604 -2.52 -2.87 0.29
N ASP A 605 -2.02 -1.75 0.80
CA ASP A 605 -2.66 -0.44 0.63
C ASP A 605 -2.51 0.08 -0.80
N LEU A 606 -3.62 0.56 -1.39
CA LEU A 606 -3.66 1.00 -2.79
C LEU A 606 -3.79 2.52 -2.92
N THR A 607 -3.08 3.10 -3.88
CA THR A 607 -3.18 4.53 -4.26
C THR A 607 -3.73 4.75 -5.66
N THR A 608 -3.90 3.67 -6.43
CA THR A 608 -4.43 3.70 -7.80
C THR A 608 -5.41 2.54 -8.00
N SER A 609 -6.50 2.78 -8.73
CA SER A 609 -7.45 1.70 -9.07
C SER A 609 -6.72 0.61 -9.85
N THR A 610 -7.00 -0.64 -9.53
CA THR A 610 -6.22 -1.79 -10.02
C THR A 610 -7.16 -2.93 -10.35
N ASP A 611 -6.97 -3.52 -11.53
CA ASP A 611 -7.68 -4.72 -11.96
C ASP A 611 -6.90 -5.97 -11.53
N TYR A 612 -7.58 -6.98 -11.02
CA TYR A 612 -7.02 -8.23 -10.54
C TYR A 612 -7.62 -9.41 -11.31
N ARG A 613 -6.82 -10.44 -11.53
CA ARG A 613 -7.29 -11.74 -12.01
C ARG A 613 -6.43 -12.86 -11.45
N ARG A 614 -6.95 -14.08 -11.49
CA ARG A 614 -6.30 -15.30 -11.00
C ARG A 614 -6.23 -16.32 -12.12
N ILE A 615 -5.03 -16.85 -12.35
CA ILE A 615 -4.82 -18.02 -13.20
C ILE A 615 -4.82 -19.24 -12.28
N ALA A 616 -5.80 -20.13 -12.45
CA ALA A 616 -5.83 -21.42 -11.79
C ALA A 616 -5.18 -22.47 -12.68
N LEU A 617 -4.33 -23.32 -12.10
CA LEU A 617 -3.64 -24.40 -12.80
C LEU A 617 -3.88 -25.73 -12.09
N SER A 618 -4.23 -26.77 -12.85
CA SER A 618 -4.31 -28.14 -12.35
C SER A 618 -4.00 -29.15 -13.47
N GLY A 619 -2.93 -29.93 -13.29
CA GLY A 619 -2.36 -30.74 -14.37
C GLY A 619 -1.96 -29.87 -15.57
N VAL A 620 -2.39 -30.26 -16.77
CA VAL A 620 -2.20 -29.49 -18.02
C VAL A 620 -3.25 -28.40 -18.24
N CYS A 621 -4.29 -28.35 -17.42
CA CYS A 621 -5.34 -27.35 -17.56
C CYS A 621 -4.94 -26.05 -16.89
N LEU A 622 -5.25 -24.95 -17.55
CA LEU A 622 -5.18 -23.60 -17.01
C LEU A 622 -6.49 -22.88 -17.31
N ASP A 623 -6.95 -22.08 -16.36
CA ASP A 623 -8.09 -21.22 -16.56
C ASP A 623 -7.79 -19.83 -15.98
N THR A 624 -8.25 -18.79 -16.69
CA THR A 624 -8.11 -17.40 -16.24
C THR A 624 -9.46 -16.91 -15.75
N SER A 625 -9.50 -16.43 -14.51
CA SER A 625 -10.73 -15.94 -13.88
C SER A 625 -11.33 -14.74 -14.61
N ASN A 626 -12.53 -14.33 -14.18
CA ASN A 626 -13.01 -12.97 -14.41
C ASN A 626 -11.99 -11.94 -13.88
N VAL A 627 -12.09 -10.73 -14.42
CA VAL A 627 -11.36 -9.57 -13.91
C VAL A 627 -12.17 -8.94 -12.79
N GLU A 628 -11.51 -8.69 -11.67
CA GLU A 628 -12.08 -8.04 -10.49
C GLU A 628 -11.39 -6.68 -10.29
N ARG A 629 -12.17 -5.59 -10.21
CA ARG A 629 -11.62 -4.23 -10.19
C ARG A 629 -11.79 -3.60 -8.82
N VAL A 630 -10.67 -3.27 -8.18
CA VAL A 630 -10.67 -2.44 -6.97
C VAL A 630 -10.63 -0.98 -7.35
N ARG A 631 -11.70 -0.24 -7.03
CA ARG A 631 -11.78 1.20 -7.27
C ARG A 631 -11.15 1.96 -6.09
N VAL A 632 -10.12 2.74 -6.36
CA VAL A 632 -9.51 3.63 -5.36
C VAL A 632 -10.09 5.03 -5.52
N LEU A 633 -10.76 5.51 -4.47
CA LEU A 633 -11.25 6.87 -4.35
C LEU A 633 -10.15 7.77 -3.75
N GLU A 634 -10.02 8.99 -4.24
CA GLU A 634 -9.10 9.97 -3.62
C GLU A 634 -9.55 10.33 -2.19
N THR A 635 -8.61 10.61 -1.30
CA THR A 635 -8.93 10.96 0.09
C THR A 635 -9.73 12.26 0.18
N LEU A 636 -10.78 12.23 1.02
CA LEU A 636 -11.62 13.40 1.31
C LEU A 636 -10.78 14.53 1.91
N THR A 637 -11.04 15.76 1.47
CA THR A 637 -10.39 16.97 1.98
C THR A 637 -11.40 18.08 2.19
N GLY A 638 -11.06 19.08 3.02
CA GLY A 638 -11.91 20.25 3.23
C GLY A 638 -13.07 20.07 4.22
N ASN A 639 -13.06 19.05 5.08
CA ASN A 639 -14.05 18.90 6.16
C ASN A 639 -13.80 19.82 7.36
N ASN A 640 -13.63 21.12 7.11
CA ASN A 640 -13.45 22.13 8.14
C ASN A 640 -14.79 22.79 8.45
N ILE A 641 -15.12 22.97 9.73
CA ILE A 641 -16.40 23.53 10.19
C ILE A 641 -16.17 24.79 11.04
N THR A 642 -17.13 25.72 11.01
CA THR A 642 -17.11 27.04 11.67
C THR A 642 -18.55 27.47 12.02
N PRO A 643 -18.78 28.45 12.90
CA PRO A 643 -17.80 29.19 13.72
C PRO A 643 -17.47 28.47 15.04
N PHE A 644 -16.42 28.96 15.69
CA PHE A 644 -16.31 28.88 17.15
C PHE A 644 -17.24 29.95 17.72
N ASP A 645 -18.11 29.58 18.64
CA ASP A 645 -19.19 30.47 19.10
C ASP A 645 -19.16 30.61 20.63
N THR A 646 -19.54 31.78 21.13
CA THR A 646 -19.72 32.05 22.55
C THR A 646 -21.16 32.47 22.77
N ILE A 647 -21.90 31.69 23.56
CA ILE A 647 -23.35 31.87 23.76
C ILE A 647 -23.68 32.10 25.23
N CYS A 648 -24.78 32.80 25.48
CA CYS A 648 -25.35 32.89 26.83
C CYS A 648 -26.06 31.59 27.17
N ILE A 649 -26.10 31.21 28.45
CA ILE A 649 -26.74 29.96 28.86
C ILE A 649 -28.19 29.87 28.39
N ASN A 650 -28.57 28.68 27.92
CA ASN A 650 -29.89 28.37 27.34
C ASN A 650 -30.24 29.16 26.07
N THR A 651 -29.26 29.68 25.34
CA THR A 651 -29.47 30.29 24.01
C THR A 651 -29.00 29.36 22.88
N ILE A 652 -29.52 29.60 21.68
CA ILE A 652 -29.23 28.82 20.47
C ILE A 652 -27.93 29.36 19.85
N PRO A 653 -26.91 28.51 19.61
CA PRO A 653 -25.70 28.90 18.89
C PRO A 653 -25.95 29.25 17.42
N ASP A 654 -25.00 29.94 16.82
CA ASP A 654 -24.96 30.16 15.38
C ASP A 654 -24.94 28.83 14.60
N LEU A 655 -25.42 28.88 13.36
CA LEU A 655 -25.41 27.74 12.45
C LEU A 655 -23.97 27.26 12.23
N ILE A 656 -23.68 26.02 12.61
CA ILE A 656 -22.38 25.40 12.35
C ILE A 656 -22.39 24.90 10.91
N ASP A 657 -21.50 25.45 10.09
CA ASP A 657 -21.43 25.17 8.66
C ASP A 657 -19.98 24.90 8.22
N GLY A 658 -19.82 24.38 7.01
CA GLY A 658 -18.53 24.11 6.38
C GLY A 658 -18.70 23.76 4.91
N PRO A 659 -17.66 23.91 4.08
CA PRO A 659 -17.77 23.61 2.66
C PRO A 659 -18.10 22.12 2.44
N VAL A 660 -18.64 21.83 1.25
CA VAL A 660 -18.77 20.45 0.77
C VAL A 660 -17.35 19.89 0.62
N PRO A 661 -17.01 18.79 1.31
CA PRO A 661 -15.70 18.16 1.18
C PRO A 661 -15.41 17.76 -0.27
N THR A 662 -14.17 17.95 -0.71
CA THR A 662 -13.69 17.61 -2.05
C THR A 662 -13.08 16.20 -2.06
N ASN A 663 -13.03 15.57 -3.24
CA ASN A 663 -12.58 14.17 -3.49
C ASN A 663 -13.56 13.11 -2.96
N GLY A 664 -13.12 11.85 -2.78
CA GLY A 664 -14.03 10.74 -2.54
C GLY A 664 -14.95 10.46 -3.74
N ASP A 665 -16.05 9.76 -3.48
CA ASP A 665 -17.20 9.70 -4.39
C ASP A 665 -18.16 10.86 -4.09
N GLN A 666 -18.18 11.85 -4.98
CA GLN A 666 -18.95 13.09 -4.83
C GLN A 666 -20.47 12.88 -4.97
N ASP A 667 -20.89 11.77 -5.58
CA ASP A 667 -22.31 11.42 -5.72
C ASP A 667 -22.86 10.69 -4.50
N ASP A 668 -21.99 10.23 -3.58
CA ASP A 668 -22.34 9.57 -2.31
C ASP A 668 -21.58 10.20 -1.13
N LEU A 669 -21.91 11.45 -0.80
CA LEU A 669 -21.44 12.11 0.42
C LEU A 669 -22.51 12.02 1.53
N ARG A 670 -22.12 11.49 2.68
CA ARG A 670 -22.99 11.33 3.86
C ARG A 670 -22.36 11.98 5.08
N TYR A 671 -23.15 12.73 5.84
CA TYR A 671 -22.69 13.47 7.01
C TYR A 671 -23.23 12.89 8.31
N GLN A 672 -22.42 12.94 9.36
CA GLN A 672 -22.82 12.62 10.73
C GLN A 672 -22.23 13.65 11.68
N TRP A 673 -23.05 14.18 12.58
CA TRP A 673 -22.60 15.13 13.59
C TRP A 673 -22.44 14.45 14.95
N LEU A 674 -21.36 14.79 15.64
CA LEU A 674 -21.05 14.29 16.98
C LEU A 674 -20.89 15.46 17.95
N SER A 675 -21.34 15.27 19.19
CA SER A 675 -21.18 16.25 20.28
C SER A 675 -20.44 15.65 21.48
N SER A 676 -19.68 16.47 22.20
CA SER A 676 -19.13 16.12 23.52
C SER A 676 -19.22 17.30 24.46
N THR A 677 -19.23 17.05 25.77
CA THR A 677 -19.12 18.07 26.82
C THR A 677 -17.70 18.20 27.37
N ALA A 678 -16.76 17.36 26.90
CA ALA A 678 -15.37 17.38 27.32
C ALA A 678 -14.42 17.59 26.12
N PRO A 679 -13.39 18.44 26.24
CA PRO A 679 -12.40 18.61 25.19
C PRO A 679 -11.62 17.31 24.96
N GLY A 680 -11.54 16.86 23.71
CA GLY A 680 -10.72 15.71 23.30
C GLY A 680 -11.38 14.33 23.41
N ASP A 681 -12.63 14.24 23.85
CA ASP A 681 -13.40 12.98 23.83
C ASP A 681 -13.84 12.61 22.40
N MET A 682 -14.12 11.33 22.14
CA MET A 682 -14.58 10.87 20.82
C MET A 682 -15.96 11.44 20.46
N GLY A 683 -16.72 11.95 21.43
CA GLY A 683 -18.05 12.49 21.23
C GLY A 683 -19.10 11.41 20.93
N SER A 684 -20.35 11.76 21.19
CA SER A 684 -21.53 10.93 20.95
C SER A 684 -22.23 11.35 19.67
N LEU A 685 -22.79 10.40 18.93
CA LEU A 685 -23.60 10.68 17.74
C LEU A 685 -24.81 11.54 18.12
N ILE A 686 -25.07 12.59 17.33
CA ILE A 686 -26.30 13.38 17.40
C ILE A 686 -27.34 12.72 16.47
N PRO A 687 -28.38 12.07 17.02
CA PRO A 687 -29.30 11.28 16.20
C PRO A 687 -30.03 12.13 15.16
N GLY A 688 -30.01 11.71 13.90
CA GLY A 688 -30.71 12.37 12.79
C GLY A 688 -29.98 13.57 12.17
N ALA A 689 -28.89 14.06 12.76
CA ALA A 689 -28.10 15.15 12.23
C ALA A 689 -27.21 14.67 11.06
N THR A 690 -27.75 14.78 9.84
CA THR A 690 -27.14 14.25 8.60
C THR A 690 -27.00 15.28 7.47
N ALA A 691 -27.40 16.53 7.72
CA ALA A 691 -27.22 17.61 6.77
C ALA A 691 -25.78 18.13 6.75
N LEU A 692 -25.41 18.82 5.66
CA LEU A 692 -24.08 19.44 5.50
C LEU A 692 -23.74 20.40 6.64
N SER A 693 -24.73 21.18 7.08
CA SER A 693 -24.68 22.14 8.17
C SER A 693 -25.54 21.65 9.34
N TYR A 694 -25.25 22.12 10.56
CA TYR A 694 -25.97 21.73 11.76
C TYR A 694 -26.32 22.95 12.62
N LEU A 695 -27.62 23.10 12.91
CA LEU A 695 -28.11 24.07 13.88
C LEU A 695 -28.33 23.35 15.22
N SER A 696 -27.53 23.71 16.21
CA SER A 696 -27.67 23.16 17.56
C SER A 696 -28.95 23.66 18.23
N PRO A 697 -29.62 22.86 19.08
CA PRO A 697 -30.60 23.40 20.01
C PRO A 697 -29.92 24.33 21.03
N ALA A 698 -30.75 25.01 21.84
CA ALA A 698 -30.26 25.80 22.97
C ALA A 698 -29.44 24.93 23.94
N LEU A 699 -28.27 25.42 24.35
CA LEU A 699 -27.34 24.66 25.19
C LEU A 699 -27.28 25.23 26.60
N SER A 700 -27.14 24.35 27.60
CA SER A 700 -26.99 24.72 29.02
C SER A 700 -25.57 24.58 29.55
N GLU A 701 -24.65 24.02 28.76
CA GLU A 701 -23.24 23.85 29.08
C GLU A 701 -22.36 23.96 27.82
N THR A 702 -21.05 24.16 28.00
CA THR A 702 -20.09 24.23 26.89
C THR A 702 -20.07 22.89 26.16
N THR A 703 -20.27 22.93 24.84
CA THR A 703 -20.39 21.73 24.01
C THR A 703 -19.43 21.83 22.83
N TYR A 704 -18.75 20.73 22.54
CA TYR A 704 -17.85 20.56 21.39
C TYR A 704 -18.58 19.79 20.31
N ILE A 705 -18.64 20.32 19.10
CA ILE A 705 -19.36 19.70 17.98
C ILE A 705 -18.38 19.42 16.84
N ARG A 706 -18.52 18.27 16.17
CA ARG A 706 -17.72 17.90 14.99
C ARG A 706 -18.54 17.17 13.93
N ARG A 707 -18.05 17.17 12.70
CA ARG A 707 -18.65 16.52 11.54
C ARG A 707 -17.77 15.36 11.05
N VAL A 708 -18.36 14.18 10.91
CA VAL A 708 -17.78 13.04 10.19
C VAL A 708 -18.41 13.01 8.80
N VAL A 709 -17.58 12.87 7.78
CA VAL A 709 -17.98 12.72 6.39
C VAL A 709 -17.61 11.32 5.95
N LEU A 710 -18.56 10.63 5.34
CA LEU A 710 -18.40 9.30 4.75
C LEU A 710 -18.65 9.42 3.26
N SER A 711 -17.87 8.70 2.45
CA SER A 711 -17.96 8.76 1.01
C SER A 711 -17.70 7.41 0.34
N GLY A 712 -18.53 7.10 -0.66
CA GLY A 712 -18.51 5.84 -1.38
C GLY A 712 -19.24 4.70 -0.63
N ASN A 713 -19.47 3.62 -1.36
CA ASN A 713 -20.12 2.41 -0.82
C ASN A 713 -19.33 1.87 0.38
N ASP A 714 -20.05 1.32 1.37
CA ASP A 714 -19.48 0.78 2.62
C ASP A 714 -18.58 1.76 3.40
N ASP A 715 -18.79 3.06 3.23
CA ASP A 715 -18.03 4.13 3.91
C ASP A 715 -16.54 4.13 3.57
N ALA A 716 -16.20 3.73 2.33
CA ALA A 716 -14.83 3.55 1.82
C ALA A 716 -13.87 4.67 2.23
N CYS A 717 -14.28 5.93 2.04
CA CYS A 717 -13.56 7.10 2.51
C CYS A 717 -14.25 7.73 3.73
N ARG A 718 -13.46 8.03 4.77
CA ARG A 718 -13.94 8.67 5.99
C ARG A 718 -13.02 9.81 6.40
N ASP A 719 -13.59 10.99 6.60
CA ASP A 719 -12.88 12.15 7.15
C ASP A 719 -13.60 12.69 8.39
N THR A 720 -12.85 13.13 9.39
CA THR A 720 -13.39 13.60 10.67
C THR A 720 -12.82 14.98 10.96
N SER A 721 -13.71 15.97 11.06
CA SER A 721 -13.31 17.34 11.36
C SER A 721 -12.71 17.46 12.76
N ALA A 722 -11.94 18.52 12.99
CA ALA A 722 -11.69 19.00 14.34
C ALA A 722 -13.02 19.42 15.02
N PHE A 723 -13.01 19.46 16.34
CA PHE A 723 -14.13 20.03 17.10
C PHE A 723 -14.16 21.56 16.98
N VAL A 724 -15.36 22.12 16.85
CA VAL A 724 -15.62 23.53 17.18
C VAL A 724 -16.14 23.60 18.62
N GLU A 725 -15.62 24.55 19.38
CA GLU A 725 -16.07 24.82 20.75
C GLU A 725 -17.23 25.82 20.71
N ILE A 726 -18.34 25.45 21.33
CA ILE A 726 -19.46 26.35 21.63
C ILE A 726 -19.39 26.65 23.12
N LEU A 727 -18.76 27.78 23.45
CA LEU A 727 -18.50 28.21 24.80
C LEU A 727 -19.79 28.74 25.43
N ASN A 728 -20.28 28.07 26.46
CA ASN A 728 -21.48 28.47 27.17
C ASN A 728 -21.10 29.27 28.42
N ILE A 729 -21.56 30.52 28.49
CA ILE A 729 -21.27 31.39 29.63
C ILE A 729 -22.52 31.59 30.50
N PRO A 730 -22.39 31.57 31.84
CA PRO A 730 -23.53 31.77 32.73
C PRO A 730 -24.21 33.14 32.58
N ASP A 731 -25.52 33.20 32.84
CA ASP A 731 -26.28 34.45 32.94
C ASP A 731 -25.67 35.41 33.98
N ILE A 732 -25.89 36.71 33.77
CA ILE A 732 -25.55 37.74 34.76
C ILE A 732 -26.63 37.74 35.84
N THR A 733 -26.24 37.54 37.10
CA THR A 733 -27.17 37.27 38.22
C THR A 733 -27.37 38.45 39.17
N THR A 734 -26.54 39.50 39.10
CA THR A 734 -26.65 40.69 39.96
C THR A 734 -26.34 41.99 39.22
N ASN A 735 -27.29 42.93 39.23
CA ASN A 735 -27.10 44.26 38.64
C ASN A 735 -28.00 45.29 39.33
N ASN A 736 -27.73 45.55 40.60
CA ASN A 736 -28.48 46.51 41.40
C ASN A 736 -27.75 47.86 41.42
N ILE A 737 -28.51 48.95 41.47
CA ILE A 737 -27.99 50.33 41.57
C ILE A 737 -28.55 51.01 42.84
N THR A 738 -27.86 52.03 43.36
CA THR A 738 -28.25 52.83 44.55
C THR A 738 -29.63 53.49 44.40
N ALA A 739 -30.28 53.77 45.54
CA ALA A 739 -31.66 54.29 45.62
C ALA A 739 -31.84 55.72 45.08
N ASP A 740 -33.11 56.13 44.97
CA ASP A 740 -33.56 57.45 44.49
C ASP A 740 -33.00 58.62 45.32
N GLN A 741 -32.85 59.79 44.68
CA GLN A 741 -32.36 61.03 45.29
C GLN A 741 -33.34 62.18 45.03
N THR A 742 -33.43 63.13 45.95
CA THR A 742 -34.15 64.41 45.78
C THR A 742 -33.18 65.56 46.08
N LEU A 743 -33.03 66.50 45.15
CA LEU A 743 -32.00 67.55 45.18
C LEU A 743 -32.61 68.91 44.79
N CYS A 744 -31.98 70.02 45.21
CA CYS A 744 -32.33 71.32 44.66
C CYS A 744 -31.68 71.51 43.29
N GLN A 745 -32.31 72.30 42.43
CA GLN A 745 -31.74 72.66 41.14
C GLN A 745 -30.39 73.35 41.34
N GLU A 746 -29.39 72.91 40.56
CA GLU A 746 -27.97 73.26 40.64
C GLU A 746 -27.15 72.56 41.75
N ASP A 747 -27.74 71.60 42.47
CA ASP A 747 -26.97 70.74 43.39
C ASP A 747 -26.28 69.58 42.66
N GLN A 748 -25.16 69.13 43.22
CA GLN A 748 -24.44 67.93 42.78
C GLN A 748 -25.16 66.67 43.28
N ALA A 749 -25.50 65.75 42.38
CA ALA A 749 -26.04 64.45 42.76
C ALA A 749 -24.99 63.55 43.41
N ASP A 750 -25.43 62.69 44.34
CA ASP A 750 -24.58 61.66 44.91
C ASP A 750 -24.23 60.59 43.86
N LEU A 751 -23.03 60.01 43.99
CA LEU A 751 -22.55 58.95 43.10
C LEU A 751 -23.51 57.75 43.09
N LEU A 752 -23.96 57.35 41.90
CA LEU A 752 -24.74 56.13 41.71
C LEU A 752 -23.82 54.92 41.76
N ASN A 753 -23.89 54.13 42.84
CA ASN A 753 -23.10 52.91 42.97
C ASN A 753 -23.86 51.72 42.38
N GLY A 754 -23.15 50.89 41.62
CA GLY A 754 -23.73 49.65 41.12
C GLY A 754 -23.06 48.41 41.73
N SER A 755 -23.83 47.34 41.96
CA SER A 755 -23.33 46.09 42.55
C SER A 755 -22.28 45.41 41.66
N ALA A 756 -21.39 44.63 42.24
CA ALA A 756 -20.54 43.70 41.49
C ALA A 756 -21.42 42.63 40.81
N PRO A 757 -21.31 42.44 39.48
CA PRO A 757 -22.06 41.39 38.81
C PRO A 757 -21.50 40.00 39.13
N GLY A 758 -22.40 39.03 39.30
CA GLY A 758 -22.10 37.60 39.41
C GLY A 758 -22.51 36.85 38.14
N GLY A 759 -21.88 35.71 37.86
CA GLY A 759 -22.08 34.95 36.62
C GLY A 759 -21.16 35.43 35.50
N GLY A 760 -21.62 35.41 34.25
CA GLY A 760 -20.87 35.87 33.08
C GLY A 760 -19.57 35.10 32.78
N TYR A 761 -18.80 35.61 31.82
CA TYR A 761 -17.54 35.01 31.40
C TYR A 761 -16.37 35.48 32.27
N MET A 762 -15.91 34.60 33.16
CA MET A 762 -14.68 34.79 33.97
C MET A 762 -14.62 36.12 34.74
N GLY A 763 -15.77 36.69 35.13
CA GLY A 763 -15.84 37.97 35.83
C GLY A 763 -15.48 39.19 34.97
N GLN A 764 -15.48 39.06 33.64
CA GLN A 764 -15.31 40.17 32.72
C GLN A 764 -16.67 40.76 32.35
N TYR A 765 -16.82 42.06 32.61
CA TYR A 765 -18.05 42.79 32.37
C TYR A 765 -17.76 44.13 31.70
N THR A 766 -18.68 44.55 30.85
CA THR A 766 -18.75 45.91 30.32
C THR A 766 -20.00 46.56 30.88
N TYR A 767 -19.85 47.79 31.39
CA TYR A 767 -20.94 48.56 31.96
C TYR A 767 -21.36 49.64 30.97
N THR A 768 -22.64 49.99 30.94
CA THR A 768 -23.14 51.16 30.22
C THR A 768 -24.28 51.77 31.02
N TRP A 769 -24.16 53.05 31.36
CA TRP A 769 -25.22 53.79 32.04
C TRP A 769 -26.10 54.50 31.03
N ILE A 770 -27.41 54.35 31.19
CA ILE A 770 -28.42 54.97 30.33
C ILE A 770 -29.38 55.80 31.18
N ALA A 771 -29.83 56.92 30.63
CA ALA A 771 -30.74 57.87 31.26
C ALA A 771 -31.99 58.10 30.40
N SER A 772 -33.06 58.55 31.04
CA SER A 772 -34.34 58.89 30.42
C SER A 772 -35.00 60.03 31.17
N THR A 773 -35.73 60.91 30.48
CA THR A 773 -36.58 61.96 31.08
C THR A 773 -38.08 61.68 30.92
N ASP A 774 -38.45 60.54 30.34
CA ASP A 774 -39.84 60.14 30.09
C ASP A 774 -40.14 58.67 30.47
N GLN A 775 -39.15 57.95 31.02
CA GLN A 775 -39.15 56.52 31.37
C GLN A 775 -39.27 55.53 30.19
N SER A 776 -39.42 56.01 28.96
CA SER A 776 -39.69 55.19 27.77
C SER A 776 -38.56 55.26 26.74
N SER A 777 -37.92 56.42 26.61
CA SER A 777 -36.83 56.71 25.70
C SER A 777 -35.52 56.74 26.50
N TRP A 778 -34.66 55.74 26.28
CA TRP A 778 -33.39 55.59 27.01
C TRP A 778 -32.22 55.88 26.08
N ALA A 779 -31.31 56.74 26.53
CA ALA A 779 -30.07 57.11 25.83
C ALA A 779 -28.86 57.00 26.76
N PRO A 780 -27.62 56.92 26.26
CA PRO A 780 -26.43 56.97 27.12
C PRO A 780 -26.46 58.19 28.05
N ALA A 781 -26.22 57.96 29.34
CA ALA A 781 -26.25 59.02 30.35
C ALA A 781 -25.07 60.01 30.16
N THR A 782 -25.33 61.31 30.29
CA THR A 782 -24.33 62.38 30.13
C THR A 782 -24.14 63.14 31.44
N GLY A 783 -22.93 63.13 32.01
CA GLY A 783 -22.58 63.81 33.27
C GLY A 783 -21.13 63.49 33.73
N GLY A 784 -20.46 64.43 34.40
CA GLY A 784 -19.25 64.24 35.23
C GLY A 784 -18.15 63.24 34.81
N GLY A 785 -17.51 63.39 33.63
CA GLY A 785 -16.31 62.63 33.23
C GLY A 785 -16.57 61.23 32.67
N ALA A 786 -15.58 60.66 31.95
CA ALA A 786 -15.71 59.41 31.17
C ALA A 786 -16.04 58.17 32.02
N ASN A 787 -17.32 57.96 32.30
CA ASN A 787 -17.84 56.88 33.15
C ASN A 787 -18.88 55.99 32.43
N ASP A 788 -18.95 56.03 31.10
CA ASP A 788 -19.79 55.12 30.29
C ASP A 788 -19.33 53.65 30.32
N VAL A 789 -18.19 53.36 30.98
CA VAL A 789 -17.62 52.00 31.17
C VAL A 789 -17.32 51.64 32.63
N ALA A 790 -17.66 52.52 33.58
CA ALA A 790 -17.35 52.34 35.00
C ALA A 790 -18.49 51.66 35.77
N THR A 791 -18.13 50.91 36.82
CA THR A 791 -19.10 50.21 37.69
C THR A 791 -20.09 51.17 38.36
N ASN A 792 -19.66 52.41 38.63
CA ASN A 792 -20.41 53.49 39.27
C ASN A 792 -20.53 54.67 38.30
N PHE A 793 -21.54 55.52 38.48
CA PHE A 793 -21.79 56.69 37.63
C PHE A 793 -22.01 57.94 38.48
N ASP A 794 -21.36 59.04 38.09
CA ASP A 794 -21.57 60.37 38.68
C ASP A 794 -22.48 61.18 37.77
N PRO A 795 -23.75 61.43 38.16
CA PRO A 795 -24.66 62.25 37.37
C PRO A 795 -24.20 63.71 37.22
N GLY A 796 -23.35 64.19 38.13
CA GLY A 796 -22.91 65.58 38.17
C GLY A 796 -23.98 66.53 38.72
N VAL A 797 -23.82 67.82 38.37
CA VAL A 797 -24.73 68.90 38.80
C VAL A 797 -26.05 68.82 38.04
N MET A 798 -27.16 68.80 38.77
CA MET A 798 -28.50 68.65 38.22
C MET A 798 -29.12 70.02 37.92
N SER A 799 -28.95 70.51 36.69
CA SER A 799 -29.47 71.82 36.22
C SER A 799 -30.84 71.75 35.53
N GLY A 800 -31.34 70.54 35.24
CA GLY A 800 -32.53 70.28 34.43
C GLY A 800 -33.61 69.42 35.12
N ASP A 801 -34.47 68.80 34.32
CA ASP A 801 -35.63 68.04 34.80
C ASP A 801 -35.26 66.74 35.57
N THR A 802 -36.24 66.23 36.30
CA THR A 802 -36.19 64.90 36.94
C THR A 802 -35.79 63.83 35.93
N THR A 803 -34.74 63.06 36.24
CA THR A 803 -34.11 62.11 35.30
C THR A 803 -34.03 60.71 35.92
N TRP A 804 -34.35 59.69 35.13
CA TRP A 804 -34.25 58.28 35.51
C TRP A 804 -32.98 57.64 34.95
N TYR A 805 -32.31 56.82 35.76
CA TYR A 805 -31.06 56.15 35.38
C TYR A 805 -31.17 54.63 35.51
N ARG A 806 -30.55 53.88 34.57
CA ARG A 806 -30.35 52.42 34.61
C ARG A 806 -28.93 52.06 34.22
N ARG A 807 -28.47 50.89 34.65
CA ARG A 807 -27.19 50.30 34.27
C ARG A 807 -27.40 49.02 33.46
N VAL A 808 -26.77 48.94 32.30
CA VAL A 808 -26.67 47.72 31.48
C VAL A 808 -25.31 47.08 31.74
N VAL A 809 -25.31 45.79 32.07
CA VAL A 809 -24.10 44.98 32.22
C VAL A 809 -24.06 43.97 31.09
N GLY A 810 -22.96 43.92 30.34
CA GLY A 810 -22.71 42.93 29.30
C GLY A 810 -21.53 42.03 29.65
N SER A 811 -21.57 40.76 29.24
CA SER A 811 -20.48 39.79 29.37
C SER A 811 -20.38 38.89 28.13
N GLY A 812 -19.22 38.31 27.88
CA GLY A 812 -18.97 37.49 26.68
C GLY A 812 -18.27 38.23 25.53
N GLY A 813 -17.28 39.08 25.82
CA GLY A 813 -16.47 39.76 24.80
C GLY A 813 -17.12 41.00 24.19
N LEU A 814 -16.64 41.42 23.00
CA LEU A 814 -17.07 42.67 22.34
C LEU A 814 -18.57 42.70 21.97
N GLU A 815 -19.16 41.53 21.75
CA GLU A 815 -20.57 41.41 21.35
C GLU A 815 -21.53 41.44 22.55
N LEU A 816 -21.00 41.33 23.78
CA LEU A 816 -21.76 41.34 25.03
C LEU A 816 -22.90 40.31 24.98
N VAL A 817 -22.55 39.07 24.68
CA VAL A 817 -23.48 37.95 24.41
C VAL A 817 -24.53 37.77 25.52
N CYS A 818 -24.15 37.90 26.79
CA CYS A 818 -25.10 38.02 27.90
C CYS A 818 -25.28 39.49 28.28
N LYS A 819 -26.53 39.95 28.36
CA LYS A 819 -26.86 41.31 28.85
C LYS A 819 -27.91 41.24 29.95
N ASP A 820 -27.68 42.01 31.00
CA ASP A 820 -28.66 42.27 32.03
C ASP A 820 -28.83 43.78 32.21
N THR A 821 -30.08 44.22 32.38
CA THR A 821 -30.42 45.64 32.56
C THR A 821 -31.07 45.83 33.92
N SER A 822 -30.52 46.74 34.73
CA SER A 822 -31.03 47.01 36.08
C SER A 822 -32.44 47.62 36.02
N SER A 823 -33.17 47.52 37.14
CA SER A 823 -34.26 48.45 37.43
C SER A 823 -33.77 49.90 37.38
N PHE A 824 -34.68 50.85 37.10
CA PHE A 824 -34.35 52.26 37.15
C PHE A 824 -34.50 52.85 38.54
N ILE A 825 -33.77 53.94 38.77
CA ILE A 825 -33.94 54.86 39.90
C ILE A 825 -34.19 56.25 39.37
N VAL A 826 -34.69 57.15 40.21
CA VAL A 826 -35.01 58.54 39.87
C VAL A 826 -34.16 59.52 40.67
N ILE A 827 -33.65 60.55 40.01
CA ILE A 827 -33.14 61.76 40.65
C ILE A 827 -34.15 62.87 40.40
N GLU A 828 -34.89 63.23 41.44
CA GLU A 828 -35.89 64.29 41.43
C GLU A 828 -35.21 65.64 41.71
N VAL A 829 -35.39 66.59 40.79
CA VAL A 829 -34.79 67.93 40.88
C VAL A 829 -35.88 68.95 41.22
N LEU A 830 -35.78 69.54 42.40
CA LEU A 830 -36.69 70.59 42.86
C LEU A 830 -36.25 71.96 42.30
N PRO A 831 -37.15 72.77 41.71
CA PRO A 831 -36.80 74.10 41.22
C PRO A 831 -36.22 75.01 42.31
N SER A 832 -35.23 75.85 42.00
CA SER A 832 -34.68 76.81 42.97
C SER A 832 -35.76 77.78 43.49
N ILE A 833 -35.67 78.19 44.76
CA ILE A 833 -36.58 79.18 45.34
C ILE A 833 -36.33 80.54 44.67
N THR A 834 -37.39 81.19 44.21
CA THR A 834 -37.35 82.51 43.55
C THR A 834 -38.30 83.47 44.24
N ASN A 835 -38.14 84.78 44.02
CA ASN A 835 -39.06 85.81 44.54
C ASN A 835 -39.20 85.82 46.07
N ASN A 836 -38.10 85.61 46.80
CA ASN A 836 -38.03 85.86 48.25
C ASN A 836 -37.57 87.30 48.51
N LEU A 837 -38.50 88.25 48.49
CA LEU A 837 -38.25 89.68 48.64
C LEU A 837 -39.00 90.24 49.86
N VAL A 838 -38.47 91.30 50.47
CA VAL A 838 -39.07 92.00 51.62
C VAL A 838 -39.28 93.48 51.30
N SER A 839 -40.45 94.03 51.67
CA SER A 839 -40.85 95.42 51.43
C SER A 839 -41.62 96.06 52.61
N PRO A 840 -41.61 97.40 52.76
CA PRO A 840 -40.86 98.39 51.96
C PRO A 840 -39.33 98.30 52.19
N ALA A 841 -38.54 98.76 51.22
CA ALA A 841 -37.08 98.56 51.22
C ALA A 841 -36.35 99.44 52.26
N ASP A 842 -36.89 100.63 52.55
CA ASP A 842 -36.42 101.54 53.59
C ASP A 842 -37.62 102.17 54.31
N LEU A 843 -37.51 102.34 55.63
CA LEU A 843 -38.49 103.01 56.49
C LEU A 843 -37.81 104.14 57.26
N VAL A 844 -38.53 105.23 57.56
CA VAL A 844 -38.07 106.33 58.41
C VAL A 844 -39.16 106.63 59.44
N GLN A 845 -38.82 106.61 60.73
CA GLN A 845 -39.77 106.86 61.82
C GLN A 845 -39.17 107.69 62.95
N CYS A 846 -40.00 108.34 63.75
CA CYS A 846 -39.54 109.12 64.90
C CYS A 846 -39.21 108.19 66.08
N GLN A 847 -38.19 108.54 66.86
CA GLN A 847 -37.87 107.88 68.11
C GLN A 847 -39.13 107.84 69.01
N GLN A 848 -39.31 106.73 69.73
CA GLN A 848 -40.48 106.34 70.55
C GLN A 848 -41.70 105.79 69.79
N GLU A 849 -41.70 105.77 68.46
CA GLU A 849 -42.75 105.11 67.68
C GLU A 849 -42.58 103.57 67.62
N MET A 850 -43.64 102.86 67.24
CA MET A 850 -43.60 101.41 66.98
C MET A 850 -43.24 101.16 65.50
N PRO A 851 -42.32 100.21 65.20
CA PRO A 851 -41.98 99.86 63.83
C PRO A 851 -43.19 99.44 62.99
N GLU A 852 -43.24 99.89 61.74
CA GLU A 852 -44.22 99.43 60.76
C GLU A 852 -43.99 97.96 60.38
N ALA A 853 -45.06 97.29 59.92
CA ALA A 853 -45.00 95.90 59.50
C ALA A 853 -44.26 95.74 58.16
N LEU A 854 -43.32 94.80 58.12
CA LEU A 854 -42.64 94.34 56.91
C LEU A 854 -43.47 93.25 56.24
N THR A 855 -43.66 93.40 54.93
CA THR A 855 -44.34 92.42 54.09
C THR A 855 -43.34 91.64 53.27
N GLY A 856 -43.46 90.32 53.27
CA GLY A 856 -42.60 89.45 52.48
C GLY A 856 -43.37 88.91 51.28
N SER A 857 -42.77 88.91 50.09
CA SER A 857 -43.40 88.35 48.88
C SER A 857 -43.68 86.85 49.04
N LEU A 858 -44.61 86.30 48.25
CA LEU A 858 -44.80 84.85 48.16
C LEU A 858 -43.69 84.25 47.27
N PRO A 859 -42.81 83.37 47.80
CA PRO A 859 -41.75 82.78 47.00
C PRO A 859 -42.29 81.82 45.93
N GLY A 860 -41.67 81.82 44.74
CA GLY A 860 -41.83 80.77 43.72
C GLY A 860 -40.77 79.68 43.90
N GLY A 861 -40.92 78.55 43.20
CA GLY A 861 -39.97 77.43 43.29
C GLY A 861 -40.03 76.63 44.61
N GLY A 862 -39.11 75.68 44.77
CA GLY A 862 -39.12 74.66 45.82
C GLY A 862 -39.97 73.43 45.46
N ALA A 863 -40.40 72.68 46.48
CA ALA A 863 -41.09 71.40 46.35
C ALA A 863 -42.40 71.40 45.52
N THR A 864 -42.97 72.57 45.15
CA THR A 864 -44.01 72.67 44.11
C THR A 864 -44.12 74.05 43.42
N VAL A 865 -44.49 74.04 42.13
CA VAL A 865 -44.67 75.21 41.25
C VAL A 865 -46.15 75.61 41.19
N ALA A 866 -46.66 76.38 42.17
CA ALA A 866 -47.86 77.23 42.10
C ALA A 866 -48.28 77.78 43.50
N GLY A 867 -47.31 78.15 44.34
CA GLY A 867 -47.57 78.91 45.56
C GLY A 867 -48.22 78.16 46.73
N ASN A 868 -48.36 76.83 46.69
CA ASN A 868 -48.86 76.05 47.82
C ASN A 868 -47.92 74.88 48.14
N ASP A 869 -46.73 75.23 48.63
CA ASP A 869 -45.72 74.30 49.11
C ASP A 869 -45.96 74.00 50.60
N PRO A 870 -46.40 72.78 50.97
CA PRO A 870 -46.70 72.42 52.35
C PRO A 870 -45.45 72.23 53.22
N THR A 871 -44.27 72.15 52.61
CA THR A 871 -42.97 72.03 53.31
C THR A 871 -42.30 73.37 53.53
N ARG A 872 -42.89 74.46 53.04
CA ARG A 872 -42.27 75.78 53.10
C ARG A 872 -42.20 76.34 54.52
N VAL A 873 -41.02 76.79 54.90
CA VAL A 873 -40.77 77.44 56.19
C VAL A 873 -40.14 78.81 55.97
N TYR A 874 -40.63 79.83 56.68
CA TYR A 874 -40.06 81.17 56.72
C TYR A 874 -39.25 81.35 58.00
N ARG A 875 -38.14 82.10 57.92
CA ARG A 875 -37.33 82.49 59.09
C ARG A 875 -36.85 83.92 58.96
N TRP A 876 -37.24 84.77 59.90
CA TRP A 876 -36.78 86.17 59.95
C TRP A 876 -35.56 86.34 60.86
N GLU A 877 -34.67 87.26 60.48
CA GLU A 877 -33.50 87.67 61.25
C GLU A 877 -33.43 89.20 61.35
N LEU A 878 -33.01 89.73 62.50
CA LEU A 878 -32.89 91.17 62.78
C LEU A 878 -31.49 91.55 63.30
N ALA A 879 -31.06 92.78 63.03
CA ALA A 879 -29.86 93.40 63.59
C ALA A 879 -30.11 94.88 63.94
N GLN A 880 -29.52 95.39 65.03
CA GLN A 880 -29.65 96.79 65.46
C GLN A 880 -28.25 97.43 65.53
N ILE A 881 -27.86 98.16 64.48
CA ILE A 881 -26.51 98.71 64.32
C ILE A 881 -26.48 99.83 63.27
N GLU A 882 -25.56 100.77 63.46
CA GLU A 882 -25.19 101.77 62.46
C GLU A 882 -24.36 101.15 61.32
N GLY A 883 -24.88 101.17 60.09
CA GLY A 883 -24.25 100.58 58.90
C GLY A 883 -24.72 99.16 58.56
N ILE A 884 -24.26 98.59 57.43
CA ILE A 884 -24.73 97.28 56.92
C ILE A 884 -24.23 96.13 57.85
N PRO A 885 -25.11 95.24 58.35
CA PRO A 885 -24.72 94.16 59.28
C PRO A 885 -23.83 93.08 58.64
N GLY A 886 -22.87 92.55 59.40
CA GLY A 886 -22.08 91.35 59.06
C GLY A 886 -22.78 90.05 59.46
N SER A 887 -22.19 88.89 59.13
CA SER A 887 -22.82 87.58 59.36
C SER A 887 -23.05 87.23 60.84
N GLY A 888 -22.29 87.81 61.76
CA GLY A 888 -22.39 87.56 63.21
C GLY A 888 -23.35 88.48 63.96
N ASP A 889 -23.90 89.51 63.29
CA ASP A 889 -24.71 90.56 63.93
C ASP A 889 -26.22 90.23 63.92
N TRP A 890 -26.60 89.18 63.20
CA TRP A 890 -28.00 88.76 63.02
C TRP A 890 -28.48 87.93 64.21
N ASN A 891 -29.59 88.35 64.80
CA ASN A 891 -30.26 87.65 65.88
C ASN A 891 -31.64 87.15 65.42
N HIS A 892 -32.05 86.01 65.98
CA HIS A 892 -33.39 85.48 65.73
C HIS A 892 -34.41 86.19 66.64
N PRO A 893 -35.49 86.79 66.10
CA PRO A 893 -36.52 87.40 66.91
C PRO A 893 -37.25 86.36 67.78
N SER A 894 -37.70 86.77 68.97
CA SER A 894 -38.38 85.89 69.93
C SER A 894 -39.87 85.65 69.63
N SER A 895 -40.49 86.42 68.74
CA SER A 895 -41.90 86.25 68.32
C SER A 895 -42.14 86.70 66.88
N GLY A 896 -43.01 86.00 66.13
CA GLY A 896 -43.41 86.37 64.76
C GLY A 896 -42.47 85.92 63.63
N ALA A 897 -41.37 85.23 63.95
CA ALA A 897 -40.28 84.95 63.00
C ALA A 897 -40.54 83.84 61.96
N ALA A 898 -41.69 83.15 62.00
CA ALA A 898 -42.01 82.03 61.11
C ALA A 898 -43.14 82.31 60.11
N ALA A 899 -43.69 83.53 60.13
CA ALA A 899 -44.73 83.97 59.21
C ALA A 899 -44.13 84.58 57.94
N GLN A 900 -44.93 84.64 56.88
CA GLN A 900 -44.52 85.26 55.61
C GLN A 900 -44.16 86.75 55.79
N ASP A 901 -44.94 87.46 56.61
CA ASP A 901 -44.77 88.87 56.98
C ASP A 901 -44.24 88.99 58.42
N TYR A 902 -43.60 90.11 58.75
CA TYR A 902 -42.99 90.32 60.07
C TYR A 902 -43.24 91.73 60.60
N THR A 903 -43.62 91.85 61.87
CA THR A 903 -43.73 93.13 62.58
C THR A 903 -42.81 93.09 63.78
N ASP A 904 -41.90 94.06 63.91
CA ASP A 904 -41.02 94.13 65.07
C ASP A 904 -41.83 94.56 66.31
N PRO A 905 -41.90 93.72 67.36
CA PRO A 905 -42.72 94.00 68.53
C PRO A 905 -42.12 95.05 69.48
N ASN A 906 -40.89 95.52 69.26
CA ASN A 906 -40.19 96.40 70.21
C ASN A 906 -40.20 97.87 69.73
N GLN A 907 -40.66 98.79 70.60
CA GLN A 907 -40.61 100.24 70.36
C GLN A 907 -39.19 100.75 70.02
N LEU A 908 -39.13 101.84 69.25
CA LEU A 908 -37.89 102.52 68.86
C LEU A 908 -37.36 103.43 69.99
N THR A 909 -36.85 102.83 71.07
CA THR A 909 -36.40 103.57 72.26
C THR A 909 -35.08 104.33 72.07
N THR A 910 -34.31 104.00 71.05
CA THR A 910 -33.04 104.63 70.66
C THR A 910 -33.11 105.10 69.21
N ASP A 911 -32.24 106.02 68.84
CA ASP A 911 -32.03 106.56 67.49
C ASP A 911 -31.15 105.67 66.58
N VAL A 912 -30.82 104.44 67.00
CA VAL A 912 -30.02 103.49 66.21
C VAL A 912 -30.89 102.69 65.24
N ASP A 913 -30.44 102.62 63.99
CA ASP A 913 -31.11 101.90 62.91
C ASP A 913 -31.26 100.39 63.13
N ARG A 914 -32.29 99.81 62.51
CA ARG A 914 -32.54 98.36 62.49
C ARG A 914 -32.51 97.79 61.08
N TRP A 915 -32.06 96.54 60.94
CA TRP A 915 -31.98 95.79 59.70
C TRP A 915 -32.71 94.45 59.79
N TYR A 916 -33.38 94.05 58.71
CA TYR A 916 -34.16 92.81 58.65
C TYR A 916 -33.88 92.02 57.36
N LYS A 917 -33.98 90.69 57.45
CA LYS A 917 -34.00 89.78 56.28
C LYS A 917 -34.83 88.52 56.57
N ARG A 918 -35.25 87.82 55.50
CA ARG A 918 -36.06 86.60 55.55
C ARG A 918 -35.39 85.46 54.78
N ILE A 919 -35.30 84.28 55.40
CA ILE A 919 -34.84 83.04 54.79
C ILE A 919 -36.05 82.15 54.52
N VAL A 920 -36.11 81.53 53.35
CA VAL A 920 -37.15 80.58 52.93
C VAL A 920 -36.50 79.23 52.71
N ILE A 921 -37.11 78.18 53.25
CA ILE A 921 -36.67 76.79 53.11
C ILE A 921 -37.81 75.97 52.52
N SER A 922 -37.51 75.03 51.62
CA SER A 922 -38.47 74.18 50.91
C SER A 922 -37.89 72.80 50.65
N GLY A 923 -38.75 71.77 50.76
CA GLY A 923 -38.37 70.36 50.69
C GLY A 923 -38.51 69.63 52.04
N SER A 924 -38.62 68.31 52.01
CA SER A 924 -38.86 67.48 53.22
C SER A 924 -37.69 67.39 54.19
N GLY A 925 -36.49 67.76 53.74
CA GLY A 925 -35.21 67.70 54.45
C GLY A 925 -34.38 68.97 54.30
N ASP A 926 -35.04 70.12 54.09
CA ASP A 926 -34.42 71.43 53.88
C ASP A 926 -33.55 71.52 52.60
N GLU A 927 -33.92 70.77 51.55
CA GLU A 927 -33.13 70.61 50.31
C GLU A 927 -32.91 71.93 49.55
N CYS A 928 -33.91 72.82 49.49
CA CYS A 928 -33.77 74.16 48.89
C CYS A 928 -33.86 75.25 49.96
N SER A 929 -32.91 76.19 49.97
CA SER A 929 -32.98 77.40 50.82
C SER A 929 -32.54 78.68 50.09
N ASP A 930 -33.19 79.80 50.38
CA ASP A 930 -32.89 81.11 49.79
C ASP A 930 -33.04 82.25 50.81
N THR A 931 -32.22 83.30 50.68
CA THR A 931 -32.18 84.46 51.60
C THR A 931 -32.59 85.75 50.88
N SER A 932 -33.49 86.53 51.47
CA SER A 932 -34.04 87.74 50.86
C SER A 932 -33.07 88.91 50.80
N ASN A 933 -33.47 89.98 50.12
CA ASN A 933 -32.86 91.31 50.28
C ASN A 933 -32.91 91.80 51.74
N LEU A 934 -31.99 92.70 52.09
CA LEU A 934 -31.97 93.41 53.37
C LEU A 934 -32.92 94.62 53.34
N VAL A 935 -33.54 94.94 54.48
CA VAL A 935 -34.37 96.13 54.70
C VAL A 935 -33.84 96.94 55.88
N ARG A 936 -33.74 98.27 55.74
CA ARG A 936 -33.25 99.19 56.78
C ARG A 936 -34.39 100.08 57.30
N LEU A 937 -34.50 100.22 58.62
CA LEU A 937 -35.36 101.19 59.31
C LEU A 937 -34.47 102.25 59.96
N VAL A 938 -34.62 103.50 59.49
CA VAL A 938 -33.92 104.69 59.99
C VAL A 938 -34.74 105.37 61.07
N VAL A 939 -34.12 105.72 62.20
CA VAL A 939 -34.82 106.28 63.37
C VAL A 939 -34.37 107.72 63.65
N HIS A 940 -35.26 108.72 63.52
CA HIS A 940 -34.95 110.14 63.77
C HIS A 940 -35.15 110.54 65.24
N SER A 941 -34.30 111.43 65.78
CA SER A 941 -34.37 111.90 67.18
C SER A 941 -35.54 112.85 67.49
N GLU A 942 -36.10 112.79 68.70
CA GLU A 942 -37.26 113.59 69.15
C GLU A 942 -36.98 115.10 69.39
N ILE A 943 -38.02 115.96 69.27
CA ILE A 943 -38.00 117.43 69.54
C ILE A 943 -38.54 117.72 70.95
N THR A 944 -37.89 118.57 71.75
CA THR A 944 -38.20 118.67 73.20
C THR A 944 -38.42 120.06 73.83
N ALA A 945 -38.49 121.18 73.09
CA ALA A 945 -38.84 122.49 73.69
C ALA A 945 -39.30 123.62 72.72
N ASN A 946 -40.60 123.80 72.44
CA ASN A 946 -41.15 124.85 71.57
C ASN A 946 -41.80 126.05 72.35
N ALA A 947 -41.18 127.25 72.42
CA ALA A 947 -41.63 128.39 73.25
C ALA A 947 -41.72 129.79 72.55
N ILE A 948 -42.66 130.68 72.97
CA ILE A 948 -43.00 131.99 72.32
C ILE A 948 -43.19 133.19 73.32
N ASP A 949 -43.10 134.46 72.86
CA ASP A 949 -43.12 135.74 73.63
C ASP A 949 -44.50 136.17 74.25
N ALA A 950 -44.50 137.05 75.28
CA ALA A 950 -45.70 137.47 76.04
C ALA A 950 -45.86 139.00 76.16
N THR A 951 -47.04 139.59 75.86
CA THR A 951 -47.35 140.96 76.36
C THR A 951 -48.84 141.34 76.37
N GLU A 952 -49.27 141.95 77.49
CA GLU A 952 -50.66 142.34 77.80
C GLU A 952 -51.00 143.75 77.33
N ALA A 953 -52.14 143.79 76.64
CA ALA A 953 -52.96 144.94 76.28
C ALA A 953 -52.37 145.89 75.22
N ILE A 954 -53.14 146.09 74.15
CA ILE A 954 -52.85 147.08 73.11
C ILE A 954 -54.05 148.00 72.90
N CYS A 955 -53.78 149.22 72.44
CA CYS A 955 -54.83 150.19 72.14
C CYS A 955 -55.63 149.77 70.91
N PHE A 956 -56.91 150.14 70.87
CA PHE A 956 -57.74 149.99 69.68
C PHE A 956 -57.05 150.66 68.46
N GLU A 957 -57.06 149.98 67.31
CA GLU A 957 -56.32 150.29 66.06
C GLU A 957 -54.79 150.11 66.06
N ASP A 958 -54.19 149.49 67.08
CA ASP A 958 -52.73 149.26 67.13
C ASP A 958 -52.32 147.84 66.67
N SER A 959 -51.03 147.56 66.43
CA SER A 959 -50.51 146.25 65.97
C SER A 959 -49.28 145.74 66.75
N ARG A 960 -49.02 144.42 66.78
CA ARG A 960 -48.00 143.74 67.62
C ARG A 960 -47.30 142.53 66.95
N ALA A 961 -45.97 142.44 67.06
CA ALA A 961 -45.15 141.29 66.63
C ALA A 961 -45.16 140.13 67.65
N LEU A 962 -45.26 138.88 67.20
CA LEU A 962 -45.12 137.63 67.94
C LEU A 962 -43.81 136.95 67.53
N ARG A 963 -43.01 136.42 68.48
CA ARG A 963 -41.65 135.91 68.22
C ARG A 963 -41.32 134.65 69.03
N GLU A 964 -40.45 133.79 68.48
CA GLU A 964 -39.89 132.61 69.18
C GLU A 964 -38.86 132.98 70.26
N ILE A 965 -38.84 132.21 71.36
CA ILE A 965 -37.82 132.31 72.43
C ILE A 965 -36.77 131.19 72.35
N SER A 966 -37.15 129.93 72.09
CA SER A 966 -36.20 128.80 71.99
C SER A 966 -36.79 127.55 71.33
N LEU A 967 -35.92 126.79 70.66
CA LEU A 967 -36.10 125.40 70.24
C LEU A 967 -34.91 124.54 70.73
N SER A 968 -35.15 123.37 71.33
CA SER A 968 -34.10 122.37 71.60
C SER A 968 -34.59 120.95 71.30
N GLY A 969 -33.71 120.12 70.74
CA GLY A 969 -34.04 118.78 70.23
C GLY A 969 -34.49 118.77 68.77
N GLY A 970 -34.42 117.61 68.12
CA GLY A 970 -34.55 117.41 66.66
C GLY A 970 -33.20 117.21 65.95
N GLU A 971 -33.23 116.70 64.72
CA GLU A 971 -32.00 116.48 63.94
C GLU A 971 -31.38 117.77 63.38
N ASP A 972 -30.14 118.06 63.78
CA ASP A 972 -29.38 119.25 63.37
C ASP A 972 -29.23 119.41 61.83
N THR A 973 -29.41 118.33 61.07
CA THR A 973 -29.25 118.33 59.61
C THR A 973 -30.55 118.58 58.84
N ILE A 974 -31.70 118.54 59.52
CA ILE A 974 -33.02 118.75 58.91
C ILE A 974 -33.58 120.09 59.38
N ALA A 975 -33.89 121.00 58.45
CA ALA A 975 -34.37 122.34 58.80
C ALA A 975 -35.79 122.29 59.41
N PRO A 976 -36.06 123.02 60.51
CA PRO A 976 -37.39 123.06 61.12
C PRO A 976 -38.39 123.85 60.26
N VAL A 977 -39.64 123.38 60.22
CA VAL A 977 -40.78 124.06 59.61
C VAL A 977 -41.71 124.60 60.70
N PHE A 978 -42.16 125.85 60.56
CA PHE A 978 -43.00 126.54 61.54
C PHE A 978 -44.40 126.87 61.00
N THR A 979 -45.41 126.89 61.87
CA THR A 979 -46.75 127.37 61.52
C THR A 979 -47.41 128.03 62.73
N TRP A 980 -47.86 129.27 62.58
CA TRP A 980 -48.62 130.00 63.60
C TRP A 980 -50.14 129.86 63.43
N ARG A 981 -50.87 129.83 64.55
CA ARG A 981 -52.33 129.66 64.56
C ARG A 981 -52.98 130.61 65.56
N ARG A 982 -54.28 130.95 65.39
CA ARG A 982 -55.04 131.83 66.32
C ARG A 982 -56.46 131.37 66.64
N TRP A 983 -56.99 131.83 67.77
CA TRP A 983 -58.40 131.65 68.19
C TRP A 983 -58.90 132.74 69.16
N LEU A 984 -60.21 132.85 69.40
CA LEU A 984 -60.84 133.89 70.24
C LEU A 984 -61.07 133.44 71.70
N GLU A 985 -61.31 134.40 72.61
CA GLU A 985 -61.65 134.12 74.01
C GLU A 985 -62.94 133.29 74.16
N GLY A 986 -62.81 132.11 74.77
CA GLY A 986 -63.88 131.11 74.91
C GLY A 986 -63.68 129.86 74.05
N GLU A 987 -62.79 129.90 73.06
CA GLU A 987 -62.38 128.78 72.21
C GLU A 987 -61.09 128.10 72.75
N THR A 988 -60.80 126.88 72.27
CA THR A 988 -59.61 126.11 72.66
C THR A 988 -58.57 126.05 71.54
N SER A 989 -57.34 125.61 71.84
CA SER A 989 -56.29 125.42 70.82
C SER A 989 -56.65 124.38 69.75
N ALA A 990 -57.67 123.54 69.96
CA ALA A 990 -58.17 122.63 68.93
C ALA A 990 -59.01 123.37 67.86
N ASP A 991 -59.57 124.52 68.20
CA ASP A 991 -60.31 125.41 67.29
C ASP A 991 -59.37 126.44 66.63
N ALA A 992 -58.07 126.37 66.93
CA ALA A 992 -57.07 127.24 66.36
C ALA A 992 -57.01 127.08 64.85
N VAL A 993 -57.13 128.20 64.14
CA VAL A 993 -57.05 128.22 62.68
C VAL A 993 -55.64 128.62 62.29
N ASP A 994 -55.03 127.82 61.42
CA ASP A 994 -53.75 128.16 60.80
C ASP A 994 -53.84 129.51 60.12
N ILE A 995 -52.89 130.38 60.43
CA ILE A 995 -52.82 131.69 59.82
C ILE A 995 -52.11 131.52 58.48
N ALA A 996 -52.82 131.79 57.40
CA ALA A 996 -52.26 131.66 56.07
C ALA A 996 -51.10 132.68 55.88
N GLY A 997 -49.92 132.17 55.53
CA GLY A 997 -48.70 132.95 55.29
C GLY A 997 -47.87 133.29 56.54
N SER A 998 -48.11 132.59 57.66
CA SER A 998 -47.30 132.70 58.88
C SER A 998 -46.38 131.48 59.06
N ASP A 999 -45.61 131.18 58.04
CA ASP A 999 -44.57 130.14 57.97
C ASP A 999 -43.18 130.65 58.41
N GLU A 1000 -43.13 131.91 58.85
CA GLU A 1000 -41.94 132.54 59.41
C GLU A 1000 -41.88 132.41 60.94
N GLN A 1001 -40.67 132.51 61.47
CA GLN A 1001 -40.38 132.41 62.90
C GLN A 1001 -41.04 133.52 63.74
N GLU A 1002 -41.37 134.68 63.13
CA GLU A 1002 -42.04 135.81 63.77
C GLU A 1002 -43.28 136.25 62.95
N TYR A 1003 -44.34 136.76 63.60
CA TYR A 1003 -45.59 137.15 62.94
C TYR A 1003 -46.17 138.47 63.46
N MET A 1004 -46.63 139.37 62.59
CA MET A 1004 -47.26 140.66 62.98
C MET A 1004 -48.79 140.56 63.05
N SER A 1005 -49.38 140.91 64.19
CA SER A 1005 -50.82 140.88 64.46
C SER A 1005 -51.45 142.29 64.56
N GLY A 1006 -52.64 142.53 63.99
CA GLY A 1006 -53.33 143.85 63.97
C GLY A 1006 -53.20 144.64 62.65
N PRO A 1007 -53.80 145.84 62.52
CA PRO A 1007 -54.52 146.59 63.56
C PRO A 1007 -55.89 146.00 63.91
N TYR A 1008 -56.28 146.05 65.19
CA TYR A 1008 -57.56 145.52 65.67
C TYR A 1008 -58.65 146.60 65.67
N SER A 1009 -59.73 146.38 64.91
CA SER A 1009 -60.77 147.39 64.62
C SER A 1009 -62.16 147.06 65.16
N ASP A 1010 -62.32 146.03 66.00
CA ASP A 1010 -63.62 145.65 66.56
C ASP A 1010 -63.90 146.38 67.89
N PRO A 1011 -64.99 147.19 68.00
CA PRO A 1011 -65.28 148.00 69.18
C PRO A 1011 -65.72 147.19 70.42
N ALA A 1012 -65.79 145.86 70.36
CA ALA A 1012 -65.97 145.02 71.55
C ALA A 1012 -64.62 144.68 72.21
N THR A 1013 -64.53 144.74 73.55
CA THR A 1013 -63.36 144.26 74.30
C THR A 1013 -63.19 142.76 74.04
N LEU A 1014 -62.28 142.37 73.13
CA LEU A 1014 -61.99 140.98 72.73
C LEU A 1014 -60.53 140.62 73.00
N ILE A 1015 -60.28 139.38 73.45
CA ILE A 1015 -58.94 138.79 73.65
C ILE A 1015 -58.67 137.75 72.55
N TYR A 1016 -57.51 137.83 71.90
CA TYR A 1016 -57.02 136.87 70.90
C TYR A 1016 -55.91 135.99 71.48
N ASN A 1017 -55.93 134.69 71.16
CA ASN A 1017 -54.88 133.72 71.52
C ASN A 1017 -54.11 133.25 70.28
N TYR A 1018 -52.83 132.93 70.42
CA TYR A 1018 -51.96 132.41 69.35
C TYR A 1018 -51.09 131.25 69.84
N ASP A 1019 -50.75 130.28 68.98
CA ASP A 1019 -49.77 129.21 69.24
C ASP A 1019 -48.89 128.88 68.01
N ARG A 1020 -47.90 127.98 68.18
CA ARG A 1020 -46.96 127.57 67.13
C ARG A 1020 -46.71 126.05 67.05
N MET A 1021 -46.69 125.50 65.84
CA MET A 1021 -46.26 124.13 65.51
C MET A 1021 -44.85 124.09 64.90
N VAL A 1022 -44.06 123.06 65.24
CA VAL A 1022 -42.70 122.79 64.73
C VAL A 1022 -42.58 121.35 64.22
N GLU A 1023 -41.94 121.16 63.06
CA GLU A 1023 -41.60 119.84 62.52
C GLU A 1023 -40.11 119.74 62.15
N ILE A 1024 -39.43 118.66 62.54
CA ILE A 1024 -38.06 118.29 62.14
C ILE A 1024 -38.03 116.81 61.76
N GLY A 1025 -37.79 116.53 60.47
CA GLY A 1025 -37.80 115.16 59.95
C GLY A 1025 -39.19 114.52 60.08
N ALA A 1026 -39.25 113.31 60.64
CA ALA A 1026 -40.51 112.61 60.93
C ALA A 1026 -41.14 113.03 62.28
N CYS A 1027 -40.53 113.94 63.05
CA CYS A 1027 -40.98 114.32 64.39
C CYS A 1027 -41.69 115.71 64.38
N ARG A 1028 -42.81 115.87 65.10
CA ARG A 1028 -43.67 117.09 65.18
C ARG A 1028 -44.02 117.47 66.65
N ASP A 1029 -44.00 118.78 66.99
CA ASP A 1029 -44.37 119.34 68.31
C ASP A 1029 -45.22 120.65 68.22
N THR A 1030 -46.18 120.88 69.12
CA THR A 1030 -47.18 122.00 69.07
C THR A 1030 -47.38 122.76 70.39
N SER A 1031 -46.40 122.80 71.28
CA SER A 1031 -46.65 123.03 72.72
C SER A 1031 -46.71 124.48 73.26
N GLY A 1032 -46.52 125.58 72.51
CA GLY A 1032 -46.45 126.96 73.06
C GLY A 1032 -47.54 127.96 72.61
N ALA A 1033 -48.16 128.72 73.54
CA ALA A 1033 -49.27 129.68 73.28
C ALA A 1033 -49.17 131.06 74.01
N MET A 1034 -49.81 132.12 73.48
CA MET A 1034 -49.83 133.51 74.02
C MET A 1034 -51.21 134.23 73.85
N GLN A 1035 -51.46 135.31 74.63
CA GLN A 1035 -52.71 136.12 74.62
C GLN A 1035 -52.49 137.62 74.38
N VAL A 1036 -53.42 138.28 73.68
CA VAL A 1036 -53.46 139.74 73.43
C VAL A 1036 -54.87 140.32 73.68
N THR A 1037 -54.98 141.34 74.53
CA THR A 1037 -56.24 142.02 74.91
C THR A 1037 -56.36 143.41 74.27
N VAL A 1038 -57.53 143.80 73.75
CA VAL A 1038 -57.78 145.14 73.18
C VAL A 1038 -58.69 145.98 74.09
N MET A 1039 -58.32 147.22 74.45
CA MET A 1039 -59.04 148.05 75.44
C MET A 1039 -59.65 149.35 74.87
N GLN A 1040 -60.88 149.72 75.30
CA GLN A 1040 -61.59 150.98 74.95
C GLN A 1040 -62.05 151.75 76.22
N LEU A 1041 -61.85 153.08 76.33
CA LEU A 1041 -62.13 153.89 77.54
C LEU A 1041 -63.60 154.41 77.62
N PRO A 1042 -64.33 154.19 78.74
CA PRO A 1042 -65.75 154.52 78.87
C PRO A 1042 -66.05 155.86 79.57
N GLY A 1043 -67.02 156.61 79.05
CA GLY A 1043 -67.68 157.71 79.78
C GLY A 1043 -67.38 159.11 79.23
N GLY A 1044 -68.25 159.57 78.34
CA GLY A 1044 -68.19 160.93 77.80
C GLY A 1044 -67.47 160.99 76.47
N VAL A 1045 -68.19 160.55 75.44
CA VAL A 1045 -68.14 160.95 74.02
C VAL A 1045 -66.99 161.91 73.66
N LEU A 1046 -65.97 161.37 72.97
CA LEU A 1046 -65.05 162.10 72.10
C LEU A 1046 -65.47 161.81 70.65
N THR A 1047 -65.56 162.83 69.81
CA THR A 1047 -65.73 162.81 68.36
C THR A 1047 -64.34 162.90 67.75
N ASP A 1048 -64.14 163.80 66.80
CA ASP A 1048 -62.95 164.63 66.75
C ASP A 1048 -61.66 163.85 66.93
N ALA A 1049 -61.48 162.99 65.95
CA ALA A 1049 -60.84 163.34 64.68
C ALA A 1049 -59.33 163.41 64.85
N ASP A 1050 -58.82 163.93 65.95
CA ASP A 1050 -57.39 164.17 66.03
C ASP A 1050 -56.74 163.46 67.22
N PHE A 1051 -57.42 162.46 67.79
CA PHE A 1051 -56.79 161.55 68.75
C PHE A 1051 -56.35 160.23 68.09
N ILE A 1052 -55.25 160.45 67.38
CA ILE A 1052 -54.12 159.57 67.08
C ILE A 1052 -53.61 158.89 68.35
#